data_AF-A0A6A6DNX1-F1
#
_entry.id   AF-A0A6A6DNX1-F1
#
_cell.length_a   1.000
_cell.length_b   1.000
_cell.length_c   1.000
_cell.angle_alpha   90.00
_cell.angle_beta   90.00
_cell.angle_gamma   90.00
#
_symmetry.space_group_name_H-M   'P 1'
#
loop_
_entity.id
_entity.type
_entity.pdbx_description
1 polymer ?
#
loop_
_entity_poly.entity_id
_entity_poly.type
_entity_poly.pdbx_seq_one_letter_code
_entity_poly.pdbx_strand_id
1 'polypeptide(L)'
;MHGYIILLLAATTLSRTAGPCLPCEAAFPASNEDSKPEKRAVGDWASAYTKANAALSKLSIGDKVGIVSGTGWQAGNCVGNTKAVGSIGYPSLCLQDGPLGVRYVKGATAFAAGVHAASTWDIELIRERGLFLGAEAKQLGIHVQLGPVAGPLGKIPTGGRNWEGFSPDPYLTGIAMKETIEGMQESGVQACAKHFIGNEQERNREQMSSSIPDRVMHELYLWPFADAVKANVASFMCSYNKINGTYACENGGIMNKILKDELSFQGYILSDWNAQHTTTGSANGGLDMTMPGSDFEKKNVLWGPALQSAVQSGQVSQSRLDDMVRRVLAAWYLVGQDKGYPTATFNSWNIGSKDVGGNHKTNVRAMARDGIVLLKNTNNALPLKKPKSIAVIGSDSIVAPKGANACADRGCNDGTLAMGWGSGTAEFPYLIAPLDAIKTQAQKDGTTISSSSSDNAQQGASAAQNAEYAIVCINSDSGEGYITVERNAGDRINLDPWHNGNDLVKAVANVNKKTIVVIHSVGPLILEPYIDNPNVVAVVWAGLPGQESGNGLVDILYGAASPSGKLPYTIAKQANDYGTNVVAGDDSTWDLFIDYRRFDQQKITPRFEFGFGLSYTNFTYSGITIEGAPKAGPASSTKAPGGPADLWEDVATVTAKITNSGGIAGAEVAQLYIGLPSSAPQAPPKQLRGFSKLKLEAGASGTATFKLKRRDLSYWDSARQQWVVPSGDFTVSVGARLHLGPPVEGFTSTTFDTTHYSPLNMLSQFIKPSTLRSASVLGQVTKTRAQARFLATVQTNTARQAPAPQRQATPVSTERATFTIKNGPIFSGKSFGAKSNISGEAVFTTSLVGYPESMTDPSYRGQILVFTQPLIGNYGVPSSARDEHGLLRYFESPNIQAAGIVVQDYALQHSHWTAVESLAQWCAREGVPAISGVDTRAIVTYLREQGSSLARITIGEEYDADEDEAYVDPEAIHLVRRVSTKAPFHVNSSLGDMHVALIDCGVKENILRSLVSRGASVTAFPFDYPIHKVAHHFDGVFISNGPGDPTHCTATVYSLRKLMESSQTPIMGICMGHQLLALAVGAKTLKLKYGNRAHNIPALDLTTGKCHITSQNHGYAVDATTLPEDWREYFTNLNDQSNEGLIHNSRPIFSAQFHPEAKGGPLDSAYLFDKYIESVQKYKDHQAMFSDRNNKPSPLLVDLLSKERVGVHPSLVEFEGHAAGRIEPEVVVGTEGSPLPQPIAAAA
;
A
#
# COMPACT_ATOMS: atom_id res chain seq x y z
N MET A 1 -7.09 35.13 58.40
CA MET A 1 -6.18 36.04 59.14
C MET A 1 -4.80 35.39 59.26
N HIS A 2 -3.82 36.12 59.79
CA HIS A 2 -2.44 35.74 60.17
C HIS A 2 -2.14 34.23 60.36
N GLY A 3 -0.97 33.69 60.02
CA GLY A 3 0.27 34.31 59.51
C GLY A 3 1.51 33.82 60.29
N TYR A 4 2.66 33.72 59.60
CA TYR A 4 3.99 33.30 60.10
C TYR A 4 4.20 31.82 60.51
N ILE A 5 5.41 31.23 60.58
CA ILE A 5 6.65 31.19 59.74
C ILE A 5 7.81 30.53 60.55
N ILE A 6 8.90 30.06 59.90
CA ILE A 6 10.24 29.69 60.47
C ILE A 6 10.29 28.37 61.29
N LEU A 7 11.41 27.61 61.40
CA LEU A 7 12.51 27.27 60.46
C LEU A 7 13.33 26.07 61.02
N LEU A 8 14.42 25.72 60.31
CA LEU A 8 15.37 24.60 60.46
C LEU A 8 16.07 24.34 61.83
N LEU A 9 16.58 23.09 61.95
CA LEU A 9 17.87 22.61 62.52
C LEU A 9 18.02 22.08 63.99
N ALA A 10 18.26 20.76 64.06
CA ALA A 10 19.35 20.02 64.75
C ALA A 10 19.55 19.98 66.30
N ALA A 11 19.44 18.74 66.86
CA ALA A 11 20.14 18.17 68.03
C ALA A 11 19.82 16.65 68.11
N THR A 12 20.71 15.67 67.85
CA THR A 12 21.81 15.07 68.64
C THR A 12 21.46 14.03 69.73
N THR A 13 22.37 13.05 69.90
CA THR A 13 22.61 12.13 71.06
C THR A 13 21.74 10.88 71.31
N LEU A 14 22.34 9.88 71.98
CA LEU A 14 21.84 8.51 72.23
C LEU A 14 21.50 8.29 73.72
N SER A 15 20.62 7.32 74.06
CA SER A 15 21.00 6.04 74.71
C SER A 15 19.79 5.13 75.06
N ARG A 16 20.06 3.92 75.57
CA ARG A 16 19.16 2.74 75.65
C ARG A 16 18.32 2.59 76.94
N THR A 17 17.07 2.15 76.77
CA THR A 17 16.29 1.15 77.58
C THR A 17 14.94 0.88 76.87
N ALA A 18 14.26 -0.26 76.90
CA ALA A 18 14.56 -1.65 77.32
C ALA A 18 13.55 -2.63 76.60
N GLY A 19 13.47 -3.92 76.99
CA GLY A 19 12.49 -4.90 76.47
C GLY A 19 11.52 -5.43 77.56
N PRO A 20 10.77 -6.54 77.36
CA PRO A 20 10.73 -7.51 76.23
C PRO A 20 9.60 -7.18 75.21
N CYS A 21 9.05 -8.02 74.31
CA CYS A 21 9.11 -9.49 74.09
C CYS A 21 8.86 -9.89 72.59
N LEU A 22 8.41 -11.12 72.34
CA LEU A 22 8.25 -11.82 71.04
C LEU A 22 6.95 -12.68 71.02
N PRO A 23 6.50 -13.30 69.89
CA PRO A 23 7.15 -13.40 68.58
C PRO A 23 6.30 -13.05 67.33
N CYS A 24 6.95 -12.57 66.26
CA CYS A 24 6.87 -13.14 64.90
C CYS A 24 7.95 -12.49 64.00
N GLU A 25 8.69 -13.28 63.23
CA GLU A 25 9.76 -12.84 62.32
C GLU A 25 9.37 -13.20 60.86
N ALA A 26 9.90 -12.56 59.80
CA ALA A 26 11.03 -11.63 59.72
C ALA A 26 10.75 -10.46 58.76
N ALA A 27 11.49 -9.36 58.91
CA ALA A 27 11.52 -8.25 57.96
C ALA A 27 12.79 -8.30 57.10
N PHE A 28 12.67 -7.98 55.81
CA PHE A 28 13.81 -7.78 54.91
C PHE A 28 14.35 -6.34 55.03
N PRO A 29 15.67 -6.11 54.86
CA PRO A 29 16.27 -4.79 55.00
C PRO A 29 15.96 -3.88 53.80
N ALA A 30 15.98 -2.57 54.04
CA ALA A 30 15.80 -1.57 52.98
C ALA A 30 16.95 -1.58 51.97
N SER A 31 16.61 -1.52 50.68
CA SER A 31 17.55 -1.38 49.56
C SER A 31 17.77 0.08 49.18
N ASN A 32 19.01 0.44 48.79
CA ASN A 32 19.34 1.79 48.31
C ASN A 32 18.61 2.10 47.00
N GLU A 33 17.95 3.27 46.90
CA GLU A 33 17.25 3.70 45.67
C GLU A 33 18.14 4.49 44.67
N ASP A 34 19.37 4.86 45.06
CA ASP A 34 20.20 5.83 44.31
C ASP A 34 21.30 5.22 43.42
N SER A 35 21.35 3.89 43.28
CA SER A 35 22.29 3.24 42.36
C SER A 35 21.71 3.13 40.94
N LYS A 36 22.21 3.96 40.02
CA LYS A 36 22.14 3.61 38.58
C LYS A 36 22.69 2.17 38.41
N PRO A 37 21.99 1.26 37.71
CA PRO A 37 22.47 -0.11 37.56
C PRO A 37 23.85 -0.11 36.90
N GLU A 38 24.81 -0.82 37.50
CA GLU A 38 26.15 -0.94 36.94
C GLU A 38 26.08 -1.52 35.53
N LYS A 39 26.82 -0.91 34.59
CA LYS A 39 26.79 -1.28 33.18
C LYS A 39 27.33 -2.71 33.00
N ARG A 40 26.42 -3.69 32.99
CA ARG A 40 26.72 -5.10 32.75
C ARG A 40 27.30 -5.27 31.37
N ALA A 41 28.61 -5.50 31.28
CA ALA A 41 29.26 -5.82 30.02
C ALA A 41 28.65 -7.09 29.41
N VAL A 42 28.11 -6.95 28.20
CA VAL A 42 27.83 -8.09 27.32
C VAL A 42 29.16 -8.79 27.02
N GLY A 43 29.17 -10.12 26.94
CA GLY A 43 30.38 -10.88 26.66
C GLY A 43 30.91 -10.64 25.25
N ASP A 44 32.15 -11.08 24.99
CA ASP A 44 32.71 -11.11 23.65
C ASP A 44 32.39 -12.44 22.93
N TRP A 45 32.36 -12.41 21.59
CA TRP A 45 32.04 -13.58 20.78
C TRP A 45 33.09 -14.70 20.86
N ALA A 46 34.37 -14.41 21.12
CA ALA A 46 35.41 -15.45 21.20
C ALA A 46 35.28 -16.27 22.49
N SER A 47 35.03 -15.62 23.63
CA SER A 47 34.65 -16.28 24.88
C SER A 47 33.36 -17.08 24.73
N ALA A 48 32.34 -16.51 24.06
CA ALA A 48 31.07 -17.18 23.82
C ALA A 48 31.21 -18.43 22.93
N TYR A 49 31.95 -18.34 21.81
CA TYR A 49 32.27 -19.46 20.94
C TYR A 49 33.11 -20.53 21.64
N THR A 50 34.03 -20.13 22.53
CA THR A 50 34.84 -21.06 23.32
C THR A 50 33.97 -21.93 24.21
N LYS A 51 33.01 -21.33 24.93
CA LYS A 51 31.99 -22.08 25.69
C LYS A 51 31.10 -22.92 24.76
N ALA A 52 30.62 -22.36 23.66
CA ALA A 52 29.73 -23.03 22.72
C ALA A 52 30.35 -24.31 22.13
N ASN A 53 31.63 -24.28 21.74
CA ASN A 53 32.36 -25.47 21.27
C ASN A 53 32.53 -26.53 22.39
N ALA A 54 32.80 -26.10 23.63
CA ALA A 54 32.92 -27.00 24.79
C ALA A 54 31.58 -27.59 25.29
N ALA A 55 30.46 -27.01 24.87
CA ALA A 55 29.11 -27.56 25.05
C ALA A 55 28.73 -28.48 23.88
N LEU A 56 28.95 -28.05 22.64
CA LEU A 56 28.65 -28.77 21.39
C LEU A 56 29.25 -30.18 21.34
N SER A 57 30.45 -30.37 21.89
CA SER A 57 31.13 -31.68 21.97
C SER A 57 30.45 -32.70 22.89
N LYS A 58 29.46 -32.28 23.68
CA LYS A 58 28.68 -33.13 24.62
C LYS A 58 27.29 -33.51 24.09
N LEU A 59 26.97 -33.13 22.86
CA LEU A 59 25.62 -33.21 22.31
C LEU A 59 25.47 -34.37 21.31
N SER A 60 24.41 -35.17 21.48
CA SER A 60 23.97 -36.12 20.45
C SER A 60 23.36 -35.38 19.25
N ILE A 61 23.19 -36.07 18.13
CA ILE A 61 22.49 -35.51 16.96
C ILE A 61 21.05 -35.09 17.31
N GLY A 62 20.36 -35.82 18.19
CA GLY A 62 19.00 -35.50 18.64
C GLY A 62 18.92 -34.29 19.57
N ASP A 63 19.98 -34.00 20.33
CA ASP A 63 20.10 -32.77 21.11
C ASP A 63 20.35 -31.58 20.19
N LYS A 64 21.30 -31.72 19.25
CA LYS A 64 21.63 -30.70 18.24
C LYS A 64 20.39 -30.31 17.42
N VAL A 65 19.66 -31.30 16.90
CA VAL A 65 18.40 -31.10 16.17
C VAL A 65 17.32 -30.46 17.04
N GLY A 66 17.26 -30.78 18.34
CA GLY A 66 16.30 -30.20 19.28
C GLY A 66 16.58 -28.73 19.65
N ILE A 67 17.84 -28.28 19.59
CA ILE A 67 18.22 -26.88 19.81
C ILE A 67 17.79 -26.00 18.63
N VAL A 68 17.90 -26.50 17.40
CA VAL A 68 17.63 -25.74 16.15
C VAL A 68 16.19 -25.85 15.66
N SER A 69 15.40 -26.78 16.21
CA SER A 69 14.00 -26.99 15.81
C SER A 69 13.06 -26.45 16.87
N GLY A 70 12.16 -25.54 16.49
CA GLY A 70 11.03 -25.17 17.33
C GLY A 70 10.13 -26.37 17.66
N THR A 71 9.44 -26.33 18.80
CA THR A 71 8.59 -27.43 19.29
C THR A 71 7.24 -27.57 18.57
N GLY A 72 6.94 -26.71 17.61
CA GLY A 72 5.65 -26.60 16.94
C GLY A 72 4.79 -25.45 17.47
N TRP A 73 3.86 -24.96 16.65
CA TRP A 73 2.98 -23.84 16.98
C TRP A 73 2.17 -24.13 18.25
N GLN A 74 2.17 -23.19 19.19
CA GLN A 74 1.51 -23.29 20.51
C GLN A 74 1.86 -24.56 21.32
N ALA A 75 3.00 -25.20 21.07
CA ALA A 75 3.44 -26.38 21.83
C ALA A 75 4.18 -26.04 23.14
N GLY A 76 4.74 -24.82 23.23
CA GLY A 76 5.39 -24.29 24.43
C GLY A 76 4.64 -23.12 25.04
N ASN A 77 5.18 -22.55 26.12
CA ASN A 77 4.60 -21.38 26.81
C ASN A 77 4.77 -20.06 26.04
N CYS A 78 5.77 -19.98 25.17
CA CYS A 78 6.17 -18.76 24.47
C CYS A 78 5.75 -18.83 22.98
N VAL A 79 5.78 -17.69 22.28
CA VAL A 79 5.44 -17.59 20.84
C VAL A 79 6.34 -18.50 19.99
N GLY A 80 7.59 -18.71 20.42
CA GLY A 80 8.43 -19.83 19.98
C GLY A 80 9.16 -20.50 21.15
N ASN A 81 9.36 -21.82 21.07
CA ASN A 81 10.17 -22.58 22.04
C ASN A 81 11.03 -23.64 21.34
N THR A 82 12.25 -23.88 21.82
CA THR A 82 13.12 -25.00 21.38
C THR A 82 13.17 -26.12 22.42
N LYS A 83 13.78 -27.26 22.13
CA LYS A 83 13.92 -28.37 23.09
C LYS A 83 15.02 -28.08 24.13
N ALA A 84 14.74 -28.40 25.39
CA ALA A 84 15.74 -28.38 26.48
C ALA A 84 16.74 -29.54 26.36
N VAL A 85 17.98 -29.33 26.81
CA VAL A 85 19.08 -30.30 26.74
C VAL A 85 19.84 -30.37 28.07
N GLY A 86 19.56 -31.42 28.85
CA GLY A 86 20.08 -31.59 30.22
C GLY A 86 21.60 -31.80 30.31
N SER A 87 22.24 -32.38 29.29
CA SER A 87 23.69 -32.69 29.30
C SER A 87 24.60 -31.45 29.35
N ILE A 88 24.06 -30.27 29.03
CA ILE A 88 24.76 -28.98 29.10
C ILE A 88 24.01 -27.94 29.94
N GLY A 89 22.92 -28.32 30.63
CA GLY A 89 22.08 -27.40 31.42
C GLY A 89 21.30 -26.38 30.57
N TYR A 90 21.06 -26.66 29.29
CA TYR A 90 20.39 -25.74 28.38
C TYR A 90 18.86 -25.86 28.52
N PRO A 91 18.13 -24.77 28.82
CA PRO A 91 16.69 -24.78 28.99
C PRO A 91 15.95 -24.90 27.65
N SER A 92 14.62 -25.00 27.70
CA SER A 92 13.80 -24.68 26.51
C SER A 92 13.93 -23.18 26.27
N LEU A 93 14.60 -22.79 25.18
CA LEU A 93 14.76 -21.38 24.83
C LEU A 93 13.36 -20.79 24.60
N CYS A 94 13.05 -19.68 25.27
CA CYS A 94 11.76 -18.98 25.13
C CYS A 94 11.93 -17.75 24.25
N LEU A 95 11.22 -17.72 23.12
CA LEU A 95 11.22 -16.64 22.15
C LEU A 95 9.85 -15.93 22.20
N GLN A 96 9.83 -14.61 22.42
CA GLN A 96 8.59 -13.85 22.67
C GLN A 96 8.59 -12.48 21.99
N ASP A 97 7.43 -12.11 21.44
CA ASP A 97 7.16 -10.76 20.93
C ASP A 97 7.06 -9.72 22.05
N GLY A 98 7.13 -8.42 21.77
CA GLY A 98 7.42 -7.76 20.50
C GLY A 98 8.47 -6.65 20.66
N PRO A 99 8.63 -5.76 19.66
CA PRO A 99 9.64 -4.68 19.69
C PRO A 99 9.39 -3.54 20.69
N LEU A 100 8.27 -3.57 21.43
CA LEU A 100 7.78 -2.47 22.28
C LEU A 100 7.13 -2.89 23.61
N GLY A 101 7.33 -4.13 24.05
CA GLY A 101 6.68 -4.70 25.24
C GLY A 101 6.57 -6.21 25.11
N VAL A 102 6.18 -6.90 26.19
CA VAL A 102 6.01 -8.36 26.16
C VAL A 102 4.58 -8.72 25.74
N ARG A 103 4.45 -9.35 24.58
CA ARG A 103 3.17 -9.81 24.02
C ARG A 103 2.57 -10.91 24.89
N TYR A 104 1.24 -10.90 24.99
CA TYR A 104 0.45 -11.90 25.73
C TYR A 104 0.73 -12.01 27.25
N VAL A 105 1.21 -10.92 27.87
CA VAL A 105 1.35 -10.80 29.33
C VAL A 105 0.75 -9.49 29.82
N LYS A 106 -0.28 -9.54 30.66
CA LYS A 106 -0.88 -8.34 31.28
C LYS A 106 -0.02 -7.85 32.44
N GLY A 107 0.23 -6.55 32.55
CA GLY A 107 1.10 -5.99 33.61
C GLY A 107 2.59 -5.86 33.23
N ALA A 108 2.96 -6.32 32.04
CA ALA A 108 4.14 -5.82 31.32
C ALA A 108 3.87 -4.38 30.83
N THR A 109 4.93 -3.64 30.50
CA THR A 109 4.85 -2.27 29.99
C THR A 109 4.58 -2.27 28.48
N ALA A 110 3.63 -1.43 28.05
CA ALA A 110 3.42 -1.08 26.65
C ALA A 110 4.19 0.21 26.34
N PHE A 111 5.44 0.04 25.87
CA PHE A 111 6.33 1.14 25.51
C PHE A 111 5.87 1.83 24.21
N ALA A 112 6.41 3.03 23.96
CA ALA A 112 6.23 3.72 22.69
C ALA A 112 6.78 2.89 21.51
N ALA A 113 6.18 3.04 20.34
CA ALA A 113 6.60 2.33 19.12
C ALA A 113 8.03 2.70 18.68
N GLY A 114 8.63 1.88 17.81
CA GLY A 114 9.96 2.15 17.26
C GLY A 114 10.03 3.52 16.58
N VAL A 115 9.02 3.84 15.77
CA VAL A 115 8.97 5.10 15.03
C VAL A 115 8.80 6.32 15.94
N HIS A 116 8.12 6.14 17.08
CA HIS A 116 7.98 7.19 18.09
C HIS A 116 9.26 7.39 18.90
N ALA A 117 9.98 6.30 19.17
CA ALA A 117 11.32 6.37 19.75
C ALA A 117 12.30 7.07 18.80
N ALA A 118 12.22 6.82 17.49
CA ALA A 118 12.98 7.56 16.47
C ALA A 118 12.62 9.06 16.46
N SER A 119 11.34 9.42 16.58
CA SER A 119 10.90 10.83 16.68
C SER A 119 11.54 11.60 17.84
N THR A 120 12.06 10.92 18.88
CA THR A 120 12.80 11.60 19.95
C THR A 120 14.17 12.12 19.51
N TRP A 121 14.85 11.42 18.58
CA TRP A 121 16.26 11.59 18.25
C TRP A 121 17.20 11.61 19.49
N ASP A 122 16.82 10.93 20.57
CA ASP A 122 17.54 10.88 21.86
C ASP A 122 18.08 9.46 22.11
N ILE A 123 19.39 9.29 21.90
CA ILE A 123 20.06 7.98 22.04
C ILE A 123 20.00 7.41 23.47
N GLU A 124 19.93 8.27 24.49
CA GLU A 124 19.87 7.83 25.89
C GLU A 124 18.50 7.23 26.19
N LEU A 125 17.42 7.90 25.76
CA LEU A 125 16.05 7.39 25.89
C LEU A 125 15.84 6.09 25.10
N ILE A 126 16.39 5.99 23.88
CA ILE A 126 16.29 4.79 23.05
C ILE A 126 17.00 3.59 23.72
N ARG A 127 18.20 3.80 24.29
CA ARG A 127 18.91 2.75 25.04
C ARG A 127 18.16 2.34 26.30
N GLU A 128 17.62 3.29 27.06
CA GLU A 128 16.84 3.03 28.27
C GLU A 128 15.56 2.21 27.98
N ARG A 129 14.86 2.52 26.88
CA ARG A 129 13.73 1.73 26.37
C ARG A 129 14.13 0.28 26.09
N GLY A 130 15.28 0.05 25.46
CA GLY A 130 15.84 -1.28 25.23
C GLY A 130 16.20 -2.00 26.53
N LEU A 131 16.83 -1.30 27.48
CA LEU A 131 17.22 -1.83 28.80
C LEU A 131 16.00 -2.31 29.59
N PHE A 132 14.95 -1.49 29.68
CA PHE A 132 13.72 -1.80 30.40
C PHE A 132 12.93 -2.96 29.74
N LEU A 133 12.79 -2.96 28.42
CA LEU A 133 12.19 -4.08 27.69
C LEU A 133 12.95 -5.40 27.94
N GLY A 134 14.30 -5.35 27.92
CA GLY A 134 15.14 -6.51 28.23
C GLY A 134 15.06 -6.96 29.68
N ALA A 135 14.79 -6.05 30.62
CA ALA A 135 14.61 -6.36 32.03
C ALA A 135 13.30 -7.12 32.28
N GLU A 136 12.18 -6.65 31.73
CA GLU A 136 10.88 -7.33 31.81
C GLU A 136 10.92 -8.71 31.16
N ALA A 137 11.50 -8.80 29.96
CA ALA A 137 11.65 -10.07 29.25
C ALA A 137 12.42 -11.10 30.10
N LYS A 138 13.56 -10.70 30.67
CA LYS A 138 14.36 -11.54 31.56
C LYS A 138 13.62 -11.92 32.85
N GLN A 139 12.92 -10.99 33.50
CA GLN A 139 12.14 -11.26 34.72
C GLN A 139 11.02 -12.29 34.46
N LEU A 140 10.45 -12.30 33.26
CA LEU A 140 9.45 -13.28 32.83
C LEU A 140 10.04 -14.63 32.39
N GLY A 141 11.37 -14.75 32.26
CA GLY A 141 12.08 -15.94 31.77
C GLY A 141 12.13 -16.08 30.25
N ILE A 142 11.92 -14.97 29.53
CA ILE A 142 12.10 -14.89 28.07
C ILE A 142 13.60 -14.85 27.78
N HIS A 143 14.03 -15.67 26.83
CA HIS A 143 15.44 -15.80 26.46
C HIS A 143 15.77 -14.95 25.23
N VAL A 144 14.82 -14.82 24.29
CA VAL A 144 14.95 -14.04 23.06
C VAL A 144 13.73 -13.13 22.91
N GLN A 145 13.97 -11.83 22.83
CA GLN A 145 12.92 -10.83 22.59
C GLN A 145 12.91 -10.49 21.08
N LEU A 146 11.75 -10.57 20.45
CA LEU A 146 11.61 -10.54 18.97
C LEU A 146 11.58 -9.11 18.40
N GLY A 147 12.68 -8.40 18.60
CA GLY A 147 13.00 -7.09 18.03
C GLY A 147 14.42 -6.65 18.44
N PRO A 148 14.86 -5.43 18.06
CA PRO A 148 14.13 -4.39 17.33
C PRO A 148 14.01 -4.62 15.81
N VAL A 149 13.31 -3.71 15.12
CA VAL A 149 12.97 -3.80 13.70
C VAL A 149 13.76 -2.80 12.84
N ALA A 150 14.36 -3.31 11.75
CA ALA A 150 14.97 -2.53 10.67
C ALA A 150 14.44 -2.89 9.27
N GLY A 151 13.60 -3.92 9.16
CA GLY A 151 12.86 -4.29 7.95
C GLY A 151 11.39 -4.53 8.33
N PRO A 152 10.41 -3.75 7.85
CA PRO A 152 10.55 -2.64 6.90
C PRO A 152 11.45 -1.50 7.41
N LEU A 153 12.22 -0.91 6.49
CA LEU A 153 12.87 0.38 6.69
C LEU A 153 11.86 1.51 6.54
N GLY A 154 10.86 1.35 5.66
CA GLY A 154 9.77 2.29 5.45
C GLY A 154 9.77 2.95 4.08
N LYS A 155 10.24 2.25 3.04
CA LYS A 155 10.25 2.68 1.63
C LYS A 155 8.89 3.21 1.15
N ILE A 156 7.81 2.56 1.56
CA ILE A 156 6.44 2.83 1.13
C ILE A 156 5.69 3.47 2.30
N PRO A 157 5.14 4.71 2.18
CA PRO A 157 4.54 5.44 3.31
C PRO A 157 3.24 4.82 3.84
N THR A 158 2.62 3.92 3.07
CA THR A 158 1.45 3.12 3.46
C THR A 158 1.81 1.74 4.02
N GLY A 159 3.09 1.34 4.03
CA GLY A 159 3.55 0.02 4.48
C GLY A 159 3.15 -0.30 5.92
N GLY A 160 2.50 -1.44 6.12
CA GLY A 160 1.71 -1.74 7.32
C GLY A 160 2.49 -1.76 8.64
N ARG A 161 3.78 -2.13 8.60
CA ARG A 161 4.63 -2.35 9.79
C ARG A 161 5.74 -1.33 9.99
N ASN A 162 5.77 -0.25 9.19
CA ASN A 162 6.81 0.79 9.28
C ASN A 162 6.98 1.36 10.70
N TRP A 163 5.89 1.36 11.48
CA TRP A 163 5.84 1.89 12.84
C TRP A 163 6.54 1.01 13.90
N GLU A 164 6.72 -0.29 13.64
CA GLU A 164 7.55 -1.16 14.47
C GLU A 164 9.04 -0.84 14.30
N GLY A 165 9.43 -0.46 13.07
CA GLY A 165 10.74 0.07 12.72
C GLY A 165 10.96 1.51 13.20
N PHE A 166 12.05 2.14 12.77
CA PHE A 166 12.45 3.47 13.25
C PHE A 166 12.25 4.59 12.22
N SER A 167 12.80 4.46 11.01
CA SER A 167 12.80 5.52 10.00
C SER A 167 13.18 5.01 8.60
N PRO A 168 12.64 5.57 7.50
CA PRO A 168 13.18 5.40 6.15
C PRO A 168 14.63 5.90 5.99
N ASP A 169 15.23 6.54 6.99
CA ASP A 169 16.67 6.83 7.01
C ASP A 169 17.50 5.68 7.62
N PRO A 170 18.47 5.11 6.89
CA PRO A 170 19.30 4.02 7.37
C PRO A 170 20.25 4.42 8.51
N TYR A 171 20.69 5.67 8.59
CA TYR A 171 21.60 6.12 9.65
C TYR A 171 20.83 6.29 10.97
N LEU A 172 19.66 6.95 10.94
CA LEU A 172 18.80 7.08 12.12
C LEU A 172 18.35 5.69 12.62
N THR A 173 17.89 4.82 11.71
CA THR A 173 17.50 3.44 12.04
C THR A 173 18.69 2.61 12.53
N GLY A 174 19.89 2.75 11.96
CA GLY A 174 21.09 2.03 12.40
C GLY A 174 21.51 2.38 13.82
N ILE A 175 21.54 3.67 14.16
CA ILE A 175 21.82 4.13 15.53
C ILE A 175 20.72 3.66 16.50
N ALA A 176 19.45 3.75 16.13
CA ALA A 176 18.35 3.33 16.99
C ALA A 176 18.31 1.80 17.23
N MET A 177 18.62 1.00 16.19
CA MET A 177 18.86 -0.44 16.30
C MET A 177 19.99 -0.74 17.28
N LYS A 178 21.17 -0.13 17.10
CA LYS A 178 22.35 -0.31 17.95
C LYS A 178 22.03 -0.05 19.43
N GLU A 179 21.47 1.12 19.76
CA GLU A 179 21.21 1.49 21.16
C GLU A 179 20.13 0.61 21.79
N THR A 180 19.09 0.24 21.04
CA THR A 180 18.05 -0.68 21.54
C THR A 180 18.61 -2.08 21.80
N ILE A 181 19.42 -2.61 20.88
CA ILE A 181 20.08 -3.93 20.99
C ILE A 181 21.03 -3.94 22.19
N GLU A 182 21.89 -2.93 22.33
CA GLU A 182 22.82 -2.86 23.46
C GLU A 182 22.06 -2.84 24.81
N GLY A 183 21.03 -2.00 24.96
CA GLY A 183 20.22 -1.96 26.17
C GLY A 183 19.58 -3.31 26.52
N MET A 184 18.93 -3.96 25.54
CA MET A 184 18.29 -5.28 25.74
C MET A 184 19.30 -6.35 26.20
N GLN A 185 20.47 -6.38 25.57
CA GLN A 185 21.50 -7.40 25.84
C GLN A 185 22.30 -7.12 27.12
N GLU A 186 22.42 -5.86 27.54
CA GLU A 186 22.95 -5.48 28.87
C GLU A 186 22.07 -6.06 29.98
N SER A 187 20.74 -5.90 29.89
CA SER A 187 19.79 -6.58 30.79
C SER A 187 19.95 -8.10 30.77
N GLY A 188 20.23 -8.69 29.59
CA GLY A 188 20.62 -10.11 29.44
C GLY A 188 19.61 -10.98 28.69
N VAL A 189 18.61 -10.38 28.03
CA VAL A 189 17.84 -11.08 26.99
C VAL A 189 18.63 -11.06 25.67
N GLN A 190 18.42 -12.03 24.80
CA GLN A 190 18.94 -12.00 23.44
C GLN A 190 18.04 -11.08 22.60
N ALA A 191 18.65 -10.13 21.86
CA ALA A 191 17.93 -9.32 20.89
C ALA A 191 17.86 -10.03 19.53
N CYS A 192 16.88 -9.66 18.71
CA CYS A 192 16.57 -10.27 17.43
C CYS A 192 16.31 -9.21 16.37
N ALA A 193 17.29 -8.95 15.50
CA ALA A 193 17.13 -7.98 14.42
C ALA A 193 16.20 -8.55 13.34
N LYS A 194 15.05 -7.90 13.10
CA LYS A 194 14.03 -8.37 12.15
C LYS A 194 13.53 -7.26 11.20
N HIS A 195 12.91 -7.55 10.06
CA HIS A 195 12.84 -8.84 9.37
C HIS A 195 13.83 -8.77 8.18
N PHE A 196 14.73 -9.74 8.08
CA PHE A 196 15.87 -9.73 7.16
C PHE A 196 15.53 -10.52 5.86
N ILE A 197 15.24 -9.88 4.74
CA ILE A 197 15.29 -8.43 4.45
C ILE A 197 14.24 -8.08 3.38
N GLY A 198 13.99 -6.79 3.15
CA GLY A 198 13.16 -6.32 2.03
C GLY A 198 11.65 -6.48 2.20
N ASN A 199 11.16 -6.83 3.39
CA ASN A 199 9.72 -6.86 3.70
C ASN A 199 9.16 -5.44 3.87
N GLU A 200 9.14 -4.64 2.80
CA GLU A 200 8.73 -3.23 2.79
C GLU A 200 7.20 -3.01 2.64
N GLN A 201 6.43 -4.09 2.53
CA GLN A 201 4.97 -4.11 2.48
C GLN A 201 4.42 -5.43 3.04
N GLU A 202 3.19 -5.44 3.54
CA GLU A 202 2.55 -6.64 4.06
C GLU A 202 1.77 -7.43 2.99
N ARG A 203 1.25 -6.74 1.98
CA ARG A 203 0.54 -7.36 0.86
C ARG A 203 1.41 -8.40 0.18
N ASN A 204 0.92 -9.63 0.13
CA ASN A 204 1.57 -10.80 -0.48
C ASN A 204 2.96 -11.12 0.09
N ARG A 205 3.29 -10.69 1.31
CA ARG A 205 4.61 -10.90 1.97
C ARG A 205 5.12 -12.34 1.94
N GLU A 206 4.23 -13.33 2.03
CA GLU A 206 4.53 -14.77 2.01
C GLU A 206 4.77 -15.35 0.61
N GLN A 207 4.70 -14.54 -0.45
CA GLN A 207 4.78 -15.01 -1.84
C GLN A 207 5.58 -14.08 -2.78
N MET A 208 5.60 -12.77 -2.52
CA MET A 208 6.24 -11.77 -3.39
C MET A 208 7.76 -11.80 -3.32
N SER A 209 8.42 -11.35 -4.39
CA SER A 209 9.86 -11.10 -4.45
C SER A 209 10.20 -9.62 -4.44
N SER A 210 11.08 -9.25 -3.53
CA SER A 210 11.76 -7.95 -3.52
C SER A 210 13.06 -8.05 -4.31
N SER A 211 13.09 -7.42 -5.48
CA SER A 211 14.18 -7.52 -6.46
C SER A 211 15.16 -6.35 -6.30
N ILE A 212 15.93 -6.37 -5.21
CA ILE A 212 16.76 -5.24 -4.75
C ILE A 212 18.12 -5.21 -5.46
N PRO A 213 18.50 -4.10 -6.15
CA PRO A 213 19.83 -3.91 -6.70
C PRO A 213 20.92 -3.88 -5.63
N ASP A 214 22.07 -4.46 -5.94
CA ASP A 214 23.18 -4.67 -5.01
C ASP A 214 23.62 -3.41 -4.23
N ARG A 215 23.87 -2.29 -4.92
CA ARG A 215 24.19 -1.02 -4.26
C ARG A 215 23.06 -0.46 -3.38
N VAL A 216 21.81 -0.66 -3.79
CA VAL A 216 20.61 -0.23 -3.03
C VAL A 216 20.42 -1.07 -1.78
N MET A 217 20.76 -2.36 -1.83
CA MET A 217 20.84 -3.23 -0.65
C MET A 217 21.86 -2.65 0.36
N HIS A 218 23.11 -2.45 -0.06
CA HIS A 218 24.21 -2.09 0.85
C HIS A 218 24.12 -0.66 1.41
N GLU A 219 23.75 0.35 0.61
CA GLU A 219 23.67 1.75 1.06
C GLU A 219 22.38 2.11 1.82
N LEU A 220 21.37 1.25 1.82
CA LEU A 220 20.04 1.57 2.36
C LEU A 220 19.50 0.47 3.30
N TYR A 221 19.06 -0.67 2.78
CA TYR A 221 18.32 -1.66 3.57
C TYR A 221 19.22 -2.50 4.49
N LEU A 222 20.44 -2.82 4.06
CA LEU A 222 21.41 -3.60 4.85
C LEU A 222 22.11 -2.75 5.93
N TRP A 223 22.24 -1.44 5.70
CA TRP A 223 22.96 -0.52 6.58
C TRP A 223 22.57 -0.65 8.07
N PRO A 224 21.29 -0.57 8.48
CA PRO A 224 20.91 -0.72 9.89
C PRO A 224 21.12 -2.14 10.44
N PHE A 225 21.14 -3.17 9.58
CA PHE A 225 21.51 -4.52 10.00
C PHE A 225 23.03 -4.65 10.21
N ALA A 226 23.88 -3.91 9.48
CA ALA A 226 25.31 -3.83 9.77
C ALA A 226 25.58 -3.19 11.14
N ASP A 227 24.83 -2.15 11.52
CA ASP A 227 24.84 -1.59 12.89
C ASP A 227 24.36 -2.61 13.94
N ALA A 228 23.34 -3.41 13.65
CA ALA A 228 22.88 -4.48 14.54
C ALA A 228 23.95 -5.58 14.75
N VAL A 229 24.65 -6.00 13.69
CA VAL A 229 25.79 -6.95 13.83
C VAL A 229 26.93 -6.29 14.61
N LYS A 230 27.21 -4.99 14.39
CA LYS A 230 28.23 -4.26 15.15
C LYS A 230 27.90 -4.11 16.64
N ALA A 231 26.63 -3.99 16.98
CA ALA A 231 26.09 -4.02 18.34
C ALA A 231 26.12 -5.43 18.99
N ASN A 232 26.72 -6.42 18.31
CA ASN A 232 26.77 -7.82 18.73
C ASN A 232 25.38 -8.43 18.97
N VAL A 233 24.39 -8.14 18.12
CA VAL A 233 23.06 -8.74 18.24
C VAL A 233 23.15 -10.28 18.25
N ALA A 234 22.45 -10.89 19.19
CA ALA A 234 22.49 -12.33 19.43
C ALA A 234 21.86 -13.14 18.28
N SER A 235 20.79 -12.61 17.68
CA SER A 235 20.02 -13.30 16.65
C SER A 235 19.49 -12.38 15.55
N PHE A 236 19.17 -12.97 14.40
CA PHE A 236 18.50 -12.36 13.26
C PHE A 236 17.25 -13.16 12.91
N MET A 237 16.21 -12.51 12.41
CA MET A 237 15.02 -13.19 11.86
C MET A 237 14.95 -12.96 10.35
N CYS A 238 15.02 -14.02 9.55
CA CYS A 238 14.80 -13.93 8.11
C CYS A 238 13.30 -13.78 7.80
N SER A 239 12.96 -12.98 6.78
CA SER A 239 11.59 -12.55 6.47
C SER A 239 10.79 -13.57 5.64
N TYR A 240 9.47 -13.33 5.52
CA TYR A 240 8.55 -14.09 4.68
C TYR A 240 8.84 -13.97 3.17
N ASN A 241 9.28 -12.80 2.71
CA ASN A 241 9.39 -12.50 1.29
C ASN A 241 10.56 -13.19 0.60
N LYS A 242 10.49 -13.27 -0.72
CA LYS A 242 11.64 -13.65 -1.56
C LYS A 242 12.55 -12.44 -1.79
N ILE A 243 13.83 -12.72 -2.00
CA ILE A 243 14.82 -11.79 -2.54
C ILE A 243 15.33 -12.38 -3.85
N ASN A 244 15.18 -11.64 -4.95
CA ASN A 244 15.55 -12.08 -6.30
C ASN A 244 15.04 -13.51 -6.61
N GLY A 245 13.76 -13.77 -6.32
CA GLY A 245 13.07 -15.05 -6.57
C GLY A 245 13.26 -16.15 -5.51
N THR A 246 14.19 -16.02 -4.57
CA THR A 246 14.44 -17.04 -3.52
C THR A 246 13.99 -16.55 -2.14
N TYR A 247 13.18 -17.32 -1.41
CA TYR A 247 12.71 -16.99 -0.05
C TYR A 247 13.86 -16.61 0.88
N ALA A 248 13.70 -15.55 1.68
CA ALA A 248 14.78 -15.00 2.49
C ALA A 248 15.39 -16.04 3.46
N CYS A 249 14.56 -16.88 4.08
CA CYS A 249 14.99 -17.99 4.95
C CYS A 249 15.60 -19.20 4.22
N GLU A 250 15.79 -19.13 2.91
CA GLU A 250 16.52 -20.14 2.11
C GLU A 250 17.64 -19.52 1.25
N ASN A 251 17.72 -18.19 1.20
CA ASN A 251 18.59 -17.48 0.28
C ASN A 251 20.04 -17.40 0.83
N GLY A 252 20.88 -18.32 0.36
CA GLY A 252 22.32 -18.35 0.65
C GLY A 252 23.12 -17.16 0.12
N GLY A 253 22.55 -16.32 -0.74
CA GLY A 253 23.12 -15.01 -1.05
C GLY A 253 23.07 -14.09 0.17
N ILE A 254 21.87 -13.83 0.70
CA ILE A 254 21.71 -12.88 1.81
C ILE A 254 22.18 -13.45 3.15
N MET A 255 21.91 -14.72 3.45
CA MET A 255 22.22 -15.29 4.77
C MET A 255 23.68 -15.71 4.92
N ASN A 256 24.21 -16.48 3.96
CA ASN A 256 25.60 -16.97 4.05
C ASN A 256 26.62 -15.93 3.58
N LYS A 257 26.44 -15.32 2.39
CA LYS A 257 27.45 -14.38 1.85
C LYS A 257 27.38 -13.01 2.53
N ILE A 258 26.23 -12.34 2.50
CA ILE A 258 26.12 -10.98 3.03
C ILE A 258 26.16 -10.98 4.57
N LEU A 259 25.21 -11.64 5.24
CA LEU A 259 25.11 -11.55 6.70
C LEU A 259 26.26 -12.28 7.43
N LYS A 260 26.51 -13.55 7.12
CA LYS A 260 27.47 -14.38 7.86
C LYS A 260 28.94 -14.21 7.46
N ASP A 261 29.24 -13.94 6.20
CA ASP A 261 30.62 -13.72 5.73
C ASP A 261 30.98 -12.22 5.67
N GLU A 262 30.35 -11.42 4.81
CA GLU A 262 30.66 -9.99 4.64
C GLU A 262 30.50 -9.19 5.93
N LEU A 263 29.31 -9.16 6.54
CA LEU A 263 29.09 -8.51 7.83
C LEU A 263 29.69 -9.31 9.01
N SER A 264 30.19 -10.53 8.74
CA SER A 264 30.80 -11.43 9.73
C SER A 264 29.94 -11.65 10.98
N PHE A 265 28.63 -11.86 10.79
CA PHE A 265 27.68 -12.16 11.85
C PHE A 265 28.01 -13.48 12.58
N GLN A 266 28.15 -13.41 13.89
CA GLN A 266 28.51 -14.53 14.78
C GLN A 266 27.30 -15.17 15.49
N GLY A 267 26.15 -14.49 15.50
CA GLY A 267 24.90 -15.03 16.06
C GLY A 267 24.23 -16.06 15.14
N TYR A 268 22.97 -16.37 15.44
CA TYR A 268 22.18 -17.33 14.68
C TYR A 268 20.99 -16.67 13.95
N ILE A 269 20.56 -17.25 12.84
CA ILE A 269 19.39 -16.82 12.07
C ILE A 269 18.21 -17.75 12.39
N LEU A 270 17.12 -17.20 12.91
CA LEU A 270 15.81 -17.87 12.98
C LEU A 270 14.91 -17.46 11.82
N SER A 271 13.87 -18.26 11.54
CA SER A 271 12.80 -17.85 10.63
C SER A 271 11.78 -16.96 11.33
N ASP A 272 11.10 -16.11 10.56
CA ASP A 272 9.74 -15.66 10.90
C ASP A 272 8.79 -16.88 10.94
N TRP A 273 7.59 -16.72 11.50
CA TRP A 273 6.70 -17.84 11.85
C TRP A 273 6.18 -18.55 10.60
N ASN A 274 6.67 -19.78 10.38
CA ASN A 274 6.38 -20.58 9.17
C ASN A 274 6.97 -20.00 7.86
N ALA A 275 7.99 -19.12 7.93
CA ALA A 275 8.75 -18.64 6.75
C ALA A 275 9.80 -19.65 6.21
N GLN A 276 9.77 -20.90 6.66
CA GLN A 276 10.62 -21.98 6.12
C GLN A 276 9.83 -22.79 5.08
N HIS A 277 10.42 -23.06 3.91
CA HIS A 277 9.74 -23.78 2.83
C HIS A 277 10.30 -25.18 2.54
N THR A 278 11.57 -25.46 2.86
CA THR A 278 12.22 -26.77 2.66
C THR A 278 13.11 -27.19 3.83
N THR A 279 13.37 -28.50 3.98
CA THR A 279 14.33 -29.05 4.94
C THR A 279 15.78 -28.67 4.62
N THR A 280 16.22 -28.94 3.39
CA THR A 280 17.62 -28.88 2.96
C THR A 280 18.03 -27.53 2.38
N GLY A 281 17.11 -26.84 1.69
CA GLY A 281 17.34 -25.52 1.12
C GLY A 281 17.58 -24.47 2.19
N SER A 282 16.71 -24.38 3.20
CA SER A 282 16.94 -23.52 4.37
C SER A 282 18.24 -23.85 5.14
N ALA A 283 18.48 -25.13 5.42
CA ALA A 283 19.64 -25.58 6.20
C ALA A 283 20.98 -25.25 5.53
N ASN A 284 21.11 -25.54 4.23
CA ASN A 284 22.31 -25.24 3.46
C ASN A 284 22.37 -23.76 3.03
N GLY A 285 21.21 -23.13 2.82
CA GLY A 285 21.05 -21.70 2.55
C GLY A 285 21.47 -20.81 3.71
N GLY A 286 21.48 -21.31 4.94
CA GLY A 286 22.12 -20.63 6.07
C GLY A 286 21.23 -20.37 7.28
N LEU A 287 19.98 -20.83 7.28
CA LEU A 287 19.10 -20.79 8.46
C LEU A 287 19.74 -21.58 9.62
N ASP A 288 19.62 -21.11 10.86
CA ASP A 288 20.14 -21.79 12.06
C ASP A 288 19.04 -22.28 13.02
N MET A 289 17.83 -21.74 12.93
CA MET A 289 16.68 -22.13 13.77
C MET A 289 15.37 -22.00 12.99
N THR A 290 14.49 -23.00 13.09
CA THR A 290 13.12 -22.89 12.53
C THR A 290 12.09 -22.54 13.60
N MET A 291 11.24 -21.57 13.32
CA MET A 291 10.16 -21.11 14.20
C MET A 291 8.81 -21.04 13.46
N PRO A 292 7.70 -21.47 14.10
CA PRO A 292 7.63 -22.11 15.42
C PRO A 292 8.08 -23.60 15.39
N GLY A 293 8.60 -24.08 14.26
CA GLY A 293 9.02 -25.47 14.03
C GLY A 293 7.95 -26.35 13.37
N SER A 294 6.74 -25.83 13.22
CA SER A 294 5.67 -26.37 12.37
C SER A 294 4.97 -25.24 11.63
N ASP A 295 4.10 -25.57 10.67
CA ASP A 295 3.06 -24.64 10.24
C ASP A 295 2.04 -24.38 11.39
N PHE A 296 1.13 -23.42 11.18
CA PHE A 296 0.10 -23.06 12.15
C PHE A 296 -0.97 -24.15 12.36
N GLU A 297 -1.15 -25.06 11.39
CA GLU A 297 -2.05 -26.22 11.51
C GLU A 297 -1.36 -27.43 12.18
N LYS A 298 -0.06 -27.33 12.46
CA LYS A 298 0.82 -28.36 13.03
C LYS A 298 0.99 -29.60 12.12
N LYS A 299 0.84 -29.42 10.80
CA LYS A 299 0.90 -30.49 9.79
C LYS A 299 2.28 -30.63 9.16
N ASN A 300 2.85 -29.53 8.66
CA ASN A 300 4.19 -29.48 8.08
C ASN A 300 5.25 -29.28 9.18
N VAL A 301 6.29 -30.10 9.21
CA VAL A 301 7.43 -30.04 10.14
C VAL A 301 8.71 -30.29 9.35
N LEU A 302 9.38 -29.20 8.96
CA LEU A 302 10.46 -29.26 7.96
C LEU A 302 11.84 -29.61 8.54
N TRP A 303 12.10 -29.36 9.82
CA TRP A 303 13.27 -29.88 10.54
C TRP A 303 12.85 -30.95 11.57
N GLY A 304 13.37 -30.93 12.80
CA GLY A 304 13.20 -32.05 13.73
C GLY A 304 13.66 -33.37 13.09
N PRO A 305 12.81 -34.43 13.06
CA PRO A 305 13.12 -35.70 12.41
C PRO A 305 13.57 -35.57 10.95
N ALA A 306 13.02 -34.62 10.18
CA ALA A 306 13.39 -34.43 8.78
C ALA A 306 14.83 -33.92 8.62
N LEU A 307 15.27 -32.99 9.49
CA LEU A 307 16.66 -32.52 9.50
C LEU A 307 17.63 -33.62 9.96
N GLN A 308 17.23 -34.44 10.95
CA GLN A 308 18.06 -35.56 11.38
C GLN A 308 18.30 -36.55 10.22
N SER A 309 17.25 -36.91 9.48
CA SER A 309 17.33 -37.76 8.29
C SER A 309 18.15 -37.10 7.17
N ALA A 310 18.04 -35.79 6.97
CA ALA A 310 18.84 -35.06 5.98
C ALA A 310 20.34 -35.06 6.31
N VAL A 311 20.72 -35.00 7.60
CA VAL A 311 22.11 -35.14 8.03
C VAL A 311 22.60 -36.59 7.93
N GLN A 312 21.79 -37.57 8.34
CA GLN A 312 22.13 -39.00 8.26
C GLN A 312 22.27 -39.50 6.80
N SER A 313 21.58 -38.88 5.85
CA SER A 313 21.70 -39.15 4.41
C SER A 313 22.71 -38.25 3.68
N GLY A 314 23.42 -37.36 4.39
CA GLY A 314 24.45 -36.48 3.84
C GLY A 314 23.94 -35.29 3.00
N GLN A 315 22.63 -35.05 2.93
CA GLN A 315 22.03 -33.91 2.22
C GLN A 315 22.26 -32.57 2.94
N VAL A 316 22.50 -32.63 4.25
CA VAL A 316 23.02 -31.52 5.07
C VAL A 316 24.26 -32.05 5.78
N SER A 317 25.37 -31.30 5.81
CA SER A 317 26.57 -31.79 6.48
C SER A 317 26.43 -31.74 8.01
N GLN A 318 27.06 -32.69 8.72
CA GLN A 318 27.16 -32.63 10.19
C GLN A 318 27.83 -31.31 10.64
N SER A 319 28.80 -30.80 9.88
CA SER A 319 29.44 -29.51 10.12
C SER A 319 28.50 -28.32 10.00
N ARG A 320 27.44 -28.40 9.18
CA ARG A 320 26.41 -27.36 9.08
C ARG A 320 25.52 -27.37 10.32
N LEU A 321 25.00 -28.54 10.73
CA LEU A 321 24.24 -28.69 11.98
C LEU A 321 25.05 -28.24 13.21
N ASP A 322 26.33 -28.58 13.24
CA ASP A 322 27.25 -28.18 14.31
C ASP A 322 27.46 -26.66 14.36
N ASP A 323 27.44 -25.96 13.23
CA ASP A 323 27.50 -24.49 13.18
C ASP A 323 26.20 -23.81 13.61
N MET A 324 25.04 -24.35 13.20
CA MET A 324 23.73 -23.87 13.69
C MET A 324 23.70 -23.86 15.24
N VAL A 325 24.05 -25.01 15.84
CA VAL A 325 24.04 -25.19 17.30
C VAL A 325 25.13 -24.35 17.98
N ARG A 326 26.32 -24.24 17.38
CA ARG A 326 27.39 -23.37 17.89
C ARG A 326 26.91 -21.91 18.01
N ARG A 327 26.22 -21.40 16.99
CA ARG A 327 25.71 -20.02 16.96
C ARG A 327 24.63 -19.77 18.02
N VAL A 328 23.67 -20.68 18.16
CA VAL A 328 22.62 -20.60 19.19
C VAL A 328 23.22 -20.64 20.60
N LEU A 329 24.15 -21.56 20.86
CA LEU A 329 24.83 -21.65 22.16
C LEU A 329 25.76 -20.45 22.41
N ALA A 330 26.46 -19.94 21.40
CA ALA A 330 27.27 -18.74 21.53
C ALA A 330 26.41 -17.53 21.90
N ALA A 331 25.26 -17.32 21.24
CA ALA A 331 24.33 -16.26 21.57
C ALA A 331 23.79 -16.37 23.02
N TRP A 332 23.41 -17.58 23.47
CA TRP A 332 23.03 -17.88 24.86
C TRP A 332 24.15 -17.55 25.87
N TYR A 333 25.40 -17.87 25.52
CA TYR A 333 26.58 -17.59 26.35
C TYR A 333 27.03 -16.11 26.33
N LEU A 334 26.79 -15.38 25.25
CA LEU A 334 27.17 -13.97 25.03
C LEU A 334 26.47 -13.04 26.04
N VAL A 335 25.14 -13.19 26.15
CA VAL A 335 24.31 -12.45 27.12
C VAL A 335 24.29 -13.11 28.50
N GLY A 336 25.04 -14.21 28.70
CA GLY A 336 25.26 -14.87 29.98
C GLY A 336 24.02 -15.58 30.56
N GLN A 337 23.20 -16.19 29.71
CA GLN A 337 22.02 -16.97 30.13
C GLN A 337 22.38 -18.36 30.71
N ASP A 338 23.67 -18.70 30.75
CA ASP A 338 24.21 -19.91 31.38
C ASP A 338 24.26 -19.88 32.92
N LYS A 339 23.85 -18.77 33.55
CA LYS A 339 24.05 -18.52 34.99
C LYS A 339 22.79 -18.01 35.66
N GLY A 340 22.01 -18.92 36.26
CA GLY A 340 20.87 -18.58 37.11
C GLY A 340 19.75 -17.82 36.39
N TYR A 341 19.57 -18.06 35.09
CA TYR A 341 18.55 -17.36 34.30
C TYR A 341 17.13 -17.82 34.69
N PRO A 342 16.13 -16.92 34.77
CA PRO A 342 14.77 -17.29 35.16
C PRO A 342 14.10 -18.24 34.16
N THR A 343 13.31 -19.19 34.68
CA THR A 343 12.40 -20.03 33.89
C THR A 343 11.16 -19.25 33.47
N ALA A 344 10.64 -19.50 32.26
CA ALA A 344 9.43 -18.83 31.75
C ALA A 344 8.23 -18.95 32.73
N THR A 345 7.73 -17.83 33.25
CA THR A 345 6.71 -17.82 34.33
C THR A 345 5.27 -17.60 33.86
N PHE A 346 5.06 -17.41 32.55
CA PHE A 346 3.78 -17.08 31.90
C PHE A 346 3.44 -18.13 30.82
N ASN A 347 2.28 -18.00 30.17
CA ASN A 347 1.90 -18.78 29.00
C ASN A 347 1.11 -17.89 28.02
N SER A 348 1.57 -17.82 26.77
CA SER A 348 1.02 -16.94 25.71
C SER A 348 -0.43 -17.26 25.34
N TRP A 349 -0.84 -18.51 25.52
CA TRP A 349 -2.15 -19.05 25.15
C TRP A 349 -3.14 -19.01 26.34
N ASN A 350 -2.68 -18.56 27.50
CA ASN A 350 -3.48 -18.33 28.70
C ASN A 350 -3.02 -17.03 29.39
N ILE A 351 -3.44 -15.89 28.82
CA ILE A 351 -2.97 -14.53 29.13
C ILE A 351 -3.31 -14.11 30.57
N GLY A 352 -2.41 -14.47 31.50
CA GLY A 352 -2.43 -14.06 32.90
C GLY A 352 -1.75 -12.70 33.15
N SER A 353 -1.85 -12.25 34.40
CA SER A 353 -1.22 -11.02 34.88
C SER A 353 0.12 -11.28 35.57
N LYS A 354 1.10 -10.41 35.31
CA LYS A 354 2.44 -10.38 35.92
C LYS A 354 2.83 -8.92 36.11
N ASP A 355 3.08 -8.50 37.34
CA ASP A 355 3.66 -7.17 37.60
C ASP A 355 5.17 -7.22 37.37
N VAL A 356 5.60 -6.64 36.24
CA VAL A 356 7.02 -6.50 35.86
C VAL A 356 7.36 -5.08 35.40
N GLY A 357 6.37 -4.22 35.16
CA GLY A 357 6.57 -2.87 34.63
C GLY A 357 7.22 -1.88 35.61
N GLY A 358 7.15 -2.12 36.92
CA GLY A 358 7.91 -1.39 37.94
C GLY A 358 7.88 0.15 37.78
N ASN A 359 9.06 0.73 37.51
CA ASN A 359 9.21 2.16 37.23
C ASN A 359 9.28 2.50 35.72
N HIS A 360 9.30 1.52 34.81
CA HIS A 360 9.63 1.70 33.38
C HIS A 360 8.71 2.68 32.63
N LYS A 361 7.50 2.93 33.15
CA LYS A 361 6.60 4.02 32.74
C LYS A 361 7.25 5.41 32.73
N THR A 362 8.34 5.65 33.46
CA THR A 362 9.12 6.89 33.39
C THR A 362 9.71 7.08 31.99
N ASN A 363 10.32 6.04 31.41
CA ASN A 363 10.80 6.04 30.03
C ASN A 363 9.62 6.20 29.05
N VAL A 364 8.51 5.49 29.27
CA VAL A 364 7.34 5.61 28.35
C VAL A 364 6.77 7.03 28.35
N ARG A 365 6.67 7.70 29.50
CA ARG A 365 6.24 9.11 29.55
C ARG A 365 7.27 10.05 28.95
N ALA A 366 8.57 9.81 29.15
CA ALA A 366 9.63 10.60 28.51
C ALA A 366 9.59 10.44 26.98
N MET A 367 9.43 9.22 26.46
CA MET A 367 9.20 8.91 25.05
C MET A 367 7.94 9.59 24.51
N ALA A 368 6.80 9.42 25.19
CA ALA A 368 5.52 10.02 24.81
C ALA A 368 5.66 11.54 24.65
N ARG A 369 6.31 12.21 25.62
CA ARG A 369 6.55 13.66 25.63
C ARG A 369 7.59 14.12 24.59
N ASP A 370 8.79 13.53 24.60
CA ASP A 370 9.94 14.04 23.85
C ASP A 370 9.98 13.55 22.38
N GLY A 371 9.11 12.62 22.01
CA GLY A 371 8.84 12.19 20.64
C GLY A 371 7.70 12.94 19.95
N ILE A 372 6.94 13.78 20.68
CA ILE A 372 5.95 14.68 20.08
C ILE A 372 6.65 15.71 19.19
N VAL A 373 6.15 15.85 17.96
CA VAL A 373 6.64 16.81 16.98
C VAL A 373 5.59 17.92 16.79
N LEU A 374 5.95 19.15 17.16
CA LEU A 374 5.09 20.31 16.92
C LEU A 374 5.25 20.75 15.45
N LEU A 375 4.17 20.63 14.67
CA LEU A 375 4.18 20.93 13.23
C LEU A 375 3.76 22.37 12.91
N LYS A 376 2.80 22.91 13.66
CA LYS A 376 2.29 24.29 13.53
C LYS A 376 2.04 24.90 14.90
N ASN A 377 2.36 26.18 15.09
CA ASN A 377 2.04 26.95 16.31
C ASN A 377 1.91 28.45 15.99
N THR A 378 0.80 28.84 15.35
CA THR A 378 0.49 30.23 15.02
C THR A 378 0.35 31.08 16.28
N ASN A 379 0.99 32.25 16.32
CA ASN A 379 0.88 33.25 17.40
C ASN A 379 1.20 32.73 18.81
N ASN A 380 1.99 31.65 18.94
CA ASN A 380 2.26 30.97 20.21
C ASN A 380 0.98 30.52 20.95
N ALA A 381 0.02 29.95 20.20
CA ALA A 381 -1.22 29.39 20.74
C ALA A 381 -0.98 28.25 21.75
N LEU A 382 0.14 27.53 21.57
CA LEU A 382 0.72 26.61 22.55
C LEU A 382 2.05 27.20 23.12
N PRO A 383 2.39 26.95 24.39
CA PRO A 383 1.63 26.15 25.38
C PRO A 383 0.40 26.88 25.93
N LEU A 384 -0.60 26.11 26.37
CA LEU A 384 -1.84 26.58 26.99
C LEU A 384 -1.57 27.25 28.35
N LYS A 385 -2.25 28.36 28.62
CA LYS A 385 -2.03 29.21 29.81
C LYS A 385 -3.31 29.39 30.62
N LYS A 386 -3.76 28.29 31.26
CA LYS A 386 -5.02 28.22 32.04
C LYS A 386 -6.25 28.82 31.30
N PRO A 387 -6.60 28.29 30.11
CA PRO A 387 -7.74 28.81 29.34
C PRO A 387 -9.06 28.66 30.10
N LYS A 388 -10.04 29.49 29.77
CA LYS A 388 -11.36 29.45 30.47
C LYS A 388 -12.15 28.19 30.16
N SER A 389 -12.08 27.73 28.90
CA SER A 389 -12.75 26.51 28.46
C SER A 389 -11.99 25.82 27.32
N ILE A 390 -12.04 24.49 27.31
CA ILE A 390 -11.50 23.65 26.23
C ILE A 390 -12.58 22.66 25.78
N ALA A 391 -12.77 22.53 24.47
CA ALA A 391 -13.46 21.40 23.88
C ALA A 391 -12.45 20.31 23.50
N VAL A 392 -12.74 19.04 23.80
CA VAL A 392 -11.91 17.90 23.40
C VAL A 392 -12.75 16.94 22.54
N ILE A 393 -12.32 16.71 21.30
CA ILE A 393 -13.18 16.20 20.21
C ILE A 393 -12.47 15.05 19.48
N GLY A 394 -13.25 14.07 18.98
CA GLY A 394 -12.80 12.89 18.26
C GLY A 394 -12.74 11.64 19.15
N SER A 395 -12.95 10.46 18.57
CA SER A 395 -12.85 9.17 19.29
C SER A 395 -11.43 8.94 19.83
N ASP A 396 -10.41 9.36 19.08
CA ASP A 396 -8.99 9.33 19.44
C ASP A 396 -8.66 10.07 20.76
N SER A 397 -9.60 10.83 21.32
CA SER A 397 -9.44 11.48 22.62
C SER A 397 -9.67 10.57 23.84
N ILE A 398 -10.30 9.40 23.68
CA ILE A 398 -10.68 8.49 24.80
C ILE A 398 -10.03 7.11 24.69
N VAL A 399 -9.98 6.36 25.80
CA VAL A 399 -9.72 4.91 25.72
C VAL A 399 -10.89 4.24 24.99
N ALA A 400 -10.60 3.21 24.20
CA ALA A 400 -11.59 2.32 23.58
C ALA A 400 -12.77 2.01 24.53
N PRO A 401 -14.05 2.20 24.12
CA PRO A 401 -15.21 1.96 25.00
C PRO A 401 -15.31 0.52 25.54
N LYS A 402 -14.65 -0.43 24.88
CA LYS A 402 -14.55 -1.85 25.28
C LYS A 402 -13.33 -2.15 26.17
N GLY A 403 -12.42 -1.18 26.36
CA GLY A 403 -11.14 -1.30 27.06
C GLY A 403 -9.94 -1.45 26.10
N ALA A 404 -8.77 -0.93 26.50
CA ALA A 404 -7.57 -0.80 25.65
C ALA A 404 -7.03 -2.12 25.03
N ASN A 405 -7.36 -3.28 25.61
CA ASN A 405 -6.95 -4.60 25.11
C ASN A 405 -8.10 -5.39 24.46
N ALA A 406 -9.28 -4.80 24.26
CA ALA A 406 -10.49 -5.52 23.80
C ALA A 406 -10.35 -6.15 22.41
N CYS A 407 -9.48 -5.57 21.57
CA CYS A 407 -9.15 -6.11 20.26
C CYS A 407 -7.87 -6.95 20.36
N ALA A 408 -7.96 -8.21 19.90
CA ALA A 408 -6.81 -9.13 19.84
C ALA A 408 -5.71 -8.53 18.94
N ASP A 409 -4.45 -8.66 19.39
CA ASP A 409 -3.27 -8.09 18.70
C ASP A 409 -3.42 -6.61 18.29
N ARG A 410 -4.23 -5.85 19.05
CA ARG A 410 -4.64 -4.46 18.80
C ARG A 410 -5.29 -4.22 17.43
N GLY A 411 -5.89 -5.26 16.81
CA GLY A 411 -6.53 -5.22 15.49
C GLY A 411 -7.84 -4.44 15.39
N CYS A 412 -7.90 -3.23 15.93
CA CYS A 412 -8.98 -2.26 15.70
C CYS A 412 -8.51 -0.84 16.03
N ASN A 413 -9.07 0.14 15.31
CA ASN A 413 -8.89 1.55 15.61
C ASN A 413 -10.20 2.10 16.22
N ASP A 414 -10.37 1.93 17.53
CA ASP A 414 -11.58 2.26 18.31
C ASP A 414 -11.13 3.01 19.57
N GLY A 415 -11.05 4.35 19.51
CA GLY A 415 -10.47 5.19 20.56
C GLY A 415 -9.04 5.68 20.25
N THR A 416 -8.28 6.05 21.29
CA THR A 416 -6.95 6.66 21.20
C THR A 416 -5.88 5.70 20.68
N LEU A 417 -5.19 6.08 19.61
CA LEU A 417 -4.21 5.21 18.96
C LEU A 417 -2.82 5.32 19.62
N ALA A 418 -2.48 4.35 20.46
CA ALA A 418 -1.18 4.32 21.15
C ALA A 418 -0.17 3.30 20.56
N MET A 419 -0.63 2.43 19.66
CA MET A 419 0.09 1.28 19.09
C MET A 419 -0.68 0.77 17.85
N GLY A 420 0.00 0.33 16.78
CA GLY A 420 -0.66 -0.36 15.64
C GLY A 420 -0.90 -1.85 15.92
N TRP A 421 -1.32 -2.63 14.91
CA TRP A 421 -1.74 -4.04 15.11
C TRP A 421 -0.74 -5.12 14.64
N GLY A 422 -0.86 -6.34 15.21
CA GLY A 422 -0.13 -7.55 14.78
C GLY A 422 0.84 -8.10 15.83
N SER A 423 1.93 -8.75 15.38
CA SER A 423 2.98 -9.28 16.27
C SER A 423 3.80 -8.21 16.98
N GLY A 424 3.82 -6.99 16.44
CA GLY A 424 4.48 -5.84 17.05
C GLY A 424 3.86 -5.32 18.36
N THR A 425 3.00 -6.07 19.04
CA THR A 425 2.09 -5.54 20.08
C THR A 425 2.34 -6.09 21.49
N ALA A 426 1.81 -5.38 22.49
CA ALA A 426 1.78 -5.78 23.88
C ALA A 426 0.39 -5.51 24.51
N GLU A 427 0.10 -6.14 25.64
CA GLU A 427 -1.11 -5.85 26.43
C GLU A 427 -0.88 -4.60 27.28
N PHE A 428 -1.71 -3.56 27.11
CA PHE A 428 -1.67 -2.36 27.94
C PHE A 428 -1.94 -2.71 29.41
N PRO A 429 -1.06 -2.37 30.38
CA PRO A 429 -1.36 -2.53 31.81
C PRO A 429 -2.39 -1.47 32.26
N TYR A 430 -2.35 -0.31 31.60
CA TYR A 430 -3.34 0.75 31.56
C TYR A 430 -3.09 1.56 30.27
N LEU A 431 -3.97 2.49 29.92
CA LEU A 431 -3.74 3.47 28.87
C LEU A 431 -4.33 4.81 29.31
N ILE A 432 -3.51 5.85 29.38
CA ILE A 432 -3.98 7.21 29.70
C ILE A 432 -4.34 7.92 28.40
N ALA A 433 -5.63 8.16 28.16
CA ALA A 433 -6.08 8.86 26.96
C ALA A 433 -5.95 10.39 27.06
N PRO A 434 -5.89 11.13 25.93
CA PRO A 434 -5.81 12.59 25.90
C PRO A 434 -6.85 13.29 26.79
N LEU A 435 -8.12 12.91 26.68
CA LEU A 435 -9.22 13.55 27.42
C LEU A 435 -9.05 13.42 28.93
N ASP A 436 -8.55 12.28 29.42
CA ASP A 436 -8.47 12.02 30.85
C ASP A 436 -7.30 12.77 31.51
N ALA A 437 -6.15 12.82 30.84
CA ALA A 437 -5.05 13.69 31.26
C ALA A 437 -5.43 15.18 31.19
N ILE A 438 -6.13 15.62 30.13
CA ILE A 438 -6.61 17.00 29.98
C ILE A 438 -7.61 17.36 31.08
N LYS A 439 -8.57 16.48 31.43
CA LYS A 439 -9.47 16.66 32.59
C LYS A 439 -8.67 16.84 33.89
N THR A 440 -7.67 15.98 34.16
CA THR A 440 -6.84 16.07 35.36
C THR A 440 -6.06 17.37 35.44
N GLN A 441 -5.62 17.95 34.31
CA GLN A 441 -4.95 19.26 34.31
C GLN A 441 -5.96 20.41 34.44
N ALA A 442 -7.08 20.37 33.71
CA ALA A 442 -8.15 21.36 33.75
C ALA A 442 -8.72 21.58 35.17
N GLN A 443 -8.84 20.50 35.97
CA GLN A 443 -9.22 20.55 37.39
C GLN A 443 -8.28 21.40 38.25
N LYS A 444 -6.97 21.45 37.95
CA LYS A 444 -5.98 22.28 38.66
C LYS A 444 -6.00 23.74 38.22
N ASP A 445 -6.47 23.99 37.00
CA ASP A 445 -6.46 25.30 36.36
C ASP A 445 -7.79 26.05 36.46
N GLY A 446 -8.89 25.35 36.81
CA GLY A 446 -10.25 25.90 36.81
C GLY A 446 -10.88 25.97 35.42
N THR A 447 -10.34 25.24 34.45
CA THR A 447 -10.79 25.22 33.05
C THR A 447 -12.04 24.35 32.89
N THR A 448 -13.09 24.90 32.27
CA THR A 448 -14.29 24.12 31.92
C THR A 448 -14.04 23.22 30.71
N ILE A 449 -14.35 21.93 30.80
CA ILE A 449 -14.25 20.99 29.68
C ILE A 449 -15.62 20.73 29.05
N SER A 450 -15.71 20.88 27.73
CA SER A 450 -16.70 20.19 26.89
C SER A 450 -16.03 19.04 26.13
N SER A 451 -16.77 18.01 25.76
CA SER A 451 -16.18 16.88 25.01
C SER A 451 -17.17 16.23 24.04
N SER A 452 -16.67 15.84 22.87
CA SER A 452 -17.36 15.02 21.87
C SER A 452 -16.47 13.85 21.47
N SER A 453 -16.54 12.74 22.22
CA SER A 453 -15.73 11.54 22.01
C SER A 453 -16.27 10.67 20.87
N SER A 454 -16.56 11.30 19.73
CA SER A 454 -17.07 10.72 18.50
C SER A 454 -16.58 11.55 17.32
N ASP A 455 -16.44 10.93 16.16
CA ASP A 455 -15.96 11.60 14.94
C ASP A 455 -17.11 12.19 14.11
N ASN A 456 -18.28 12.37 14.73
CA ASN A 456 -19.38 13.07 14.12
C ASN A 456 -19.09 14.57 14.06
N ALA A 457 -18.84 15.06 12.85
CA ALA A 457 -18.49 16.45 12.57
C ALA A 457 -19.45 17.50 13.19
N GLN A 458 -20.76 17.21 13.24
CA GLN A 458 -21.75 18.12 13.81
C GLN A 458 -21.67 18.16 15.35
N GLN A 459 -21.50 17.01 16.01
CA GLN A 459 -21.30 16.92 17.47
C GLN A 459 -19.98 17.59 17.87
N GLY A 460 -18.90 17.35 17.13
CA GLY A 460 -17.60 18.00 17.31
C GLY A 460 -17.69 19.53 17.23
N ALA A 461 -18.33 20.05 16.19
CA ALA A 461 -18.57 21.49 16.04
C ALA A 461 -19.43 22.05 17.18
N SER A 462 -20.49 21.34 17.59
CA SER A 462 -21.37 21.75 18.70
C SER A 462 -20.63 21.85 20.03
N ALA A 463 -19.73 20.90 20.32
CA ALA A 463 -18.88 20.93 21.50
C ALA A 463 -17.83 22.08 21.45
N ALA A 464 -17.33 22.41 20.26
CA ALA A 464 -16.31 23.43 20.03
C ALA A 464 -16.82 24.88 20.10
N GLN A 465 -18.08 25.13 19.73
CA GLN A 465 -18.60 26.47 19.42
C GLN A 465 -18.44 27.51 20.54
N ASN A 466 -18.49 27.08 21.82
CA ASN A 466 -18.41 27.96 22.99
C ASN A 466 -17.12 27.77 23.82
N ALA A 467 -16.15 27.00 23.32
CA ALA A 467 -14.88 26.78 24.00
C ALA A 467 -13.83 27.83 23.62
N GLU A 468 -12.93 28.19 24.55
CA GLU A 468 -11.84 29.11 24.23
C GLU A 468 -10.82 28.46 23.28
N TYR A 469 -10.57 27.16 23.43
CA TYR A 469 -9.77 26.34 22.52
C TYR A 469 -10.55 25.06 22.17
N ALA A 470 -10.35 24.52 20.96
CA ALA A 470 -10.85 23.21 20.58
C ALA A 470 -9.69 22.28 20.23
N ILE A 471 -9.54 21.18 20.95
CA ILE A 471 -8.52 20.15 20.71
C ILE A 471 -9.20 18.99 19.99
N VAL A 472 -8.88 18.81 18.71
CA VAL A 472 -9.39 17.72 17.88
C VAL A 472 -8.33 16.64 17.80
N CYS A 473 -8.62 15.48 18.37
CA CYS A 473 -7.78 14.29 18.30
C CYS A 473 -8.23 13.48 17.08
N ILE A 474 -7.30 13.11 16.22
CA ILE A 474 -7.53 12.27 15.03
C ILE A 474 -6.38 11.27 14.88
N ASN A 475 -6.63 10.16 14.19
CA ASN A 475 -5.60 9.16 13.96
C ASN A 475 -5.63 8.55 12.56
N SER A 476 -4.68 7.66 12.30
CA SER A 476 -4.63 6.79 11.12
C SER A 476 -3.70 5.62 11.43
N ASP A 477 -4.16 4.40 11.17
CA ASP A 477 -3.59 3.17 11.74
C ASP A 477 -3.12 2.18 10.65
N SER A 478 -2.30 1.21 11.03
CA SER A 478 -1.80 0.11 10.20
C SER A 478 -1.18 -1.01 11.04
N GLY A 479 -0.91 -2.15 10.42
CA GLY A 479 -0.24 -3.24 11.13
C GLY A 479 0.14 -4.42 10.25
N GLU A 480 0.15 -5.60 10.85
CA GLU A 480 0.54 -6.84 10.19
C GLU A 480 -0.56 -7.41 9.26
N GLY A 481 -0.14 -7.99 8.13
CA GLY A 481 -1.01 -8.39 7.02
C GLY A 481 -2.02 -9.51 7.30
N TYR A 482 -1.90 -10.24 8.42
CA TYR A 482 -2.87 -11.27 8.80
C TYR A 482 -4.17 -10.71 9.42
N ILE A 483 -4.23 -9.40 9.68
CA ILE A 483 -5.44 -8.71 10.16
C ILE A 483 -5.87 -7.66 9.13
N THR A 484 -7.17 -7.61 8.84
CA THR A 484 -7.78 -6.56 8.02
C THR A 484 -8.66 -5.66 8.88
N VAL A 485 -8.31 -4.38 9.00
CA VAL A 485 -9.06 -3.36 9.77
C VAL A 485 -9.58 -2.29 8.83
N GLU A 486 -10.91 -2.09 8.79
CA GLU A 486 -11.59 -1.08 7.93
C GLU A 486 -11.23 -1.14 6.41
N ARG A 487 -10.87 -2.34 5.94
CA ARG A 487 -10.36 -2.72 4.59
C ARG A 487 -8.84 -2.55 4.37
N ASN A 488 -8.09 -2.13 5.38
CA ASN A 488 -6.63 -2.08 5.38
C ASN A 488 -6.09 -3.46 5.79
N ALA A 489 -5.53 -4.23 4.86
CA ALA A 489 -5.00 -5.58 5.09
C ALA A 489 -3.51 -5.51 5.46
N GLY A 490 -3.24 -5.17 6.72
CA GLY A 490 -1.93 -4.70 7.19
C GLY A 490 -1.56 -3.31 6.66
N ASP A 491 -1.30 -3.22 5.35
CA ASP A 491 -0.98 -1.98 4.65
C ASP A 491 -2.16 -1.00 4.59
N ARG A 492 -1.88 0.31 4.64
CA ARG A 492 -2.88 1.39 4.51
C ARG A 492 -3.35 1.56 3.07
N ILE A 493 -4.65 1.74 2.86
CA ILE A 493 -5.22 2.00 1.51
C ILE A 493 -5.00 3.44 1.02
N ASN A 494 -4.67 4.38 1.92
CA ASN A 494 -4.38 5.78 1.61
C ASN A 494 -3.48 6.42 2.71
N LEU A 495 -3.27 7.73 2.61
CA LEU A 495 -2.55 8.55 3.59
C LEU A 495 -3.47 9.61 4.22
N ASP A 496 -4.75 9.28 4.41
CA ASP A 496 -5.71 10.16 5.08
C ASP A 496 -5.87 9.81 6.58
N PRO A 497 -6.30 10.77 7.42
CA PRO A 497 -6.88 10.47 8.72
C PRO A 497 -8.06 9.51 8.58
N TRP A 498 -8.13 8.52 9.47
CA TRP A 498 -9.27 7.59 9.56
C TRP A 498 -10.51 8.29 10.13
N HIS A 499 -11.63 7.58 10.16
CA HIS A 499 -12.91 8.01 10.77
C HIS A 499 -13.40 9.41 10.33
N ASN A 500 -13.10 9.81 9.10
CA ASN A 500 -13.39 11.14 8.54
C ASN A 500 -12.72 12.31 9.31
N GLY A 501 -11.57 12.08 9.95
CA GLY A 501 -10.84 13.10 10.73
C GLY A 501 -10.56 14.40 9.95
N ASN A 502 -10.35 14.31 8.64
CA ASN A 502 -10.26 15.47 7.73
C ASN A 502 -11.47 16.41 7.83
N ASP A 503 -12.69 15.87 7.89
CA ASP A 503 -13.94 16.65 7.93
C ASP A 503 -14.35 17.03 9.36
N LEU A 504 -14.00 16.21 10.35
CA LEU A 504 -14.10 16.55 11.77
C LEU A 504 -13.30 17.83 12.08
N VAL A 505 -12.02 17.90 11.65
CA VAL A 505 -11.17 19.08 11.84
C VAL A 505 -11.74 20.30 11.10
N LYS A 506 -12.20 20.16 9.85
CA LYS A 506 -12.84 21.27 9.11
C LYS A 506 -14.08 21.80 9.84
N ALA A 507 -14.98 20.93 10.28
CA ALA A 507 -16.21 21.32 10.96
C ALA A 507 -15.94 22.07 12.28
N VAL A 508 -14.96 21.63 13.06
CA VAL A 508 -14.51 22.30 14.28
C VAL A 508 -13.83 23.64 13.97
N ALA A 509 -12.91 23.68 13.00
CA ALA A 509 -12.22 24.90 12.59
C ALA A 509 -13.16 25.96 11.99
N ASN A 510 -14.31 25.56 11.42
CA ASN A 510 -15.33 26.50 10.95
C ASN A 510 -16.06 27.25 12.08
N VAL A 511 -16.10 26.69 13.30
CA VAL A 511 -16.79 27.31 14.45
C VAL A 511 -15.85 27.80 15.56
N ASN A 512 -14.64 27.24 15.68
CA ASN A 512 -13.67 27.61 16.72
C ASN A 512 -12.36 28.16 16.12
N LYS A 513 -12.03 29.42 16.45
CA LYS A 513 -10.87 30.17 15.94
C LYS A 513 -9.52 29.78 16.57
N LYS A 514 -9.52 28.89 17.56
CA LYS A 514 -8.35 28.39 18.29
C LYS A 514 -8.36 26.85 18.28
N THR A 515 -8.49 26.28 17.08
CA THR A 515 -8.46 24.83 16.87
C THR A 515 -7.02 24.31 16.90
N ILE A 516 -6.77 23.31 17.73
CA ILE A 516 -5.52 22.56 17.87
C ILE A 516 -5.81 21.15 17.38
N VAL A 517 -5.03 20.63 16.43
CA VAL A 517 -5.15 19.24 15.97
C VAL A 517 -4.06 18.40 16.64
N VAL A 518 -4.45 17.29 17.25
CA VAL A 518 -3.55 16.26 17.79
C VAL A 518 -3.67 15.04 16.88
N ILE A 519 -2.54 14.48 16.44
CA ILE A 519 -2.50 13.38 15.47
C ILE A 519 -1.69 12.21 16.03
N HIS A 520 -2.36 11.10 16.31
CA HIS A 520 -1.70 9.82 16.58
C HIS A 520 -1.65 8.98 15.29
N SER A 521 -0.47 8.51 14.86
CA SER A 521 -0.39 7.70 13.64
C SER A 521 0.89 6.89 13.53
N VAL A 522 0.74 5.72 12.89
CA VAL A 522 1.79 4.82 12.40
C VAL A 522 2.79 5.48 11.44
N GLY A 523 2.38 6.52 10.70
CA GLY A 523 3.17 7.08 9.61
C GLY A 523 2.56 8.34 9.01
N PRO A 524 3.22 8.96 8.02
CA PRO A 524 2.83 10.29 7.51
C PRO A 524 1.42 10.30 6.92
N LEU A 525 0.81 11.50 6.89
CA LEU A 525 -0.54 11.78 6.39
C LEU A 525 -0.57 13.03 5.52
N ILE A 526 -1.54 13.15 4.62
CA ILE A 526 -1.75 14.35 3.81
C ILE A 526 -2.58 15.36 4.61
N LEU A 527 -1.92 16.45 5.04
CA LEU A 527 -2.51 17.46 5.93
C LEU A 527 -3.13 18.65 5.18
N GLU A 528 -2.92 18.74 3.86
CA GLU A 528 -3.43 19.82 2.99
C GLU A 528 -4.93 20.16 3.16
N PRO A 529 -5.86 19.20 3.44
CA PRO A 529 -7.28 19.51 3.61
C PRO A 529 -7.64 20.48 4.74
N TYR A 530 -6.73 20.77 5.67
CA TYR A 530 -6.95 21.73 6.75
C TYR A 530 -5.70 22.48 7.26
N ILE A 531 -4.47 22.07 6.92
CA ILE A 531 -3.24 22.60 7.53
C ILE A 531 -3.07 24.13 7.39
N ASP A 532 -3.51 24.72 6.27
CA ASP A 532 -3.42 26.17 6.02
C ASP A 532 -4.64 26.95 6.51
N ASN A 533 -5.64 26.29 7.12
CA ASN A 533 -6.79 26.98 7.71
C ASN A 533 -6.30 27.93 8.85
N PRO A 534 -6.68 29.22 8.85
CA PRO A 534 -6.21 30.18 9.85
C PRO A 534 -6.73 29.89 11.27
N ASN A 535 -7.86 29.20 11.40
CA ASN A 535 -8.45 28.81 12.68
C ASN A 535 -7.79 27.55 13.27
N VAL A 536 -7.07 26.76 12.47
CA VAL A 536 -6.17 25.70 12.94
C VAL A 536 -4.87 26.36 13.40
N VAL A 537 -4.82 26.75 14.67
CA VAL A 537 -3.70 27.53 15.24
C VAL A 537 -2.51 26.65 15.62
N ALA A 538 -2.70 25.37 15.90
CA ALA A 538 -1.59 24.45 16.12
C ALA A 538 -1.88 23.04 15.59
N VAL A 539 -0.82 22.30 15.26
CA VAL A 539 -0.86 20.88 14.90
C VAL A 539 0.27 20.17 15.63
N VAL A 540 -0.11 19.14 16.39
CA VAL A 540 0.75 18.37 17.30
C VAL A 540 0.75 16.91 16.82
N TRP A 541 1.89 16.46 16.29
CA TRP A 541 2.07 15.09 15.88
C TRP A 541 2.52 14.25 17.08
N ALA A 542 1.62 13.41 17.58
CA ALA A 542 1.79 12.63 18.81
C ALA A 542 2.20 11.17 18.56
N GLY A 543 2.23 10.71 17.30
CA GLY A 543 2.84 9.43 16.92
C GLY A 543 2.16 8.22 17.54
N LEU A 544 2.94 7.34 18.18
CA LEU A 544 2.47 6.12 18.87
C LEU A 544 3.17 5.99 20.25
N PRO A 545 2.65 6.71 21.27
CA PRO A 545 3.38 6.98 22.52
C PRO A 545 3.31 5.85 23.58
N GLY A 546 2.59 4.76 23.35
CA GLY A 546 2.38 3.72 24.38
C GLY A 546 1.48 4.16 25.55
N GLN A 547 1.58 3.48 26.69
CA GLN A 547 0.60 3.60 27.79
C GLN A 547 0.44 4.99 28.43
N GLU A 548 1.43 5.88 28.26
CA GLU A 548 1.49 7.23 28.85
C GLU A 548 0.99 8.34 27.90
N SER A 549 0.34 7.98 26.77
CA SER A 549 -0.14 8.90 25.71
C SER A 549 -0.59 10.28 26.20
N GLY A 550 -1.70 10.35 26.93
CA GLY A 550 -2.29 11.60 27.41
C GLY A 550 -1.39 12.37 28.39
N ASN A 551 -0.56 11.69 29.18
CA ASN A 551 0.38 12.34 30.10
C ASN A 551 1.52 13.03 29.34
N GLY A 552 2.12 12.36 28.36
CA GLY A 552 3.15 12.96 27.50
C GLY A 552 2.59 14.11 26.65
N LEU A 553 1.36 13.96 26.15
CA LEU A 553 0.64 15.01 25.44
C LEU A 553 0.39 16.25 26.32
N VAL A 554 -0.09 16.08 27.55
CA VAL A 554 -0.35 17.20 28.48
C VAL A 554 0.95 17.90 28.90
N ASP A 555 2.05 17.15 29.10
CA ASP A 555 3.36 17.73 29.41
C ASP A 555 3.81 18.73 28.32
N ILE A 556 3.48 18.46 27.04
CA ILE A 556 3.71 19.37 25.92
C ILE A 556 2.64 20.46 25.82
N LEU A 557 1.34 20.11 25.82
CA LEU A 557 0.25 21.08 25.59
C LEU A 557 0.22 22.21 26.63
N TYR A 558 0.61 21.93 27.87
CA TYR A 558 0.68 22.92 28.95
C TYR A 558 2.10 23.43 29.23
N GLY A 559 3.10 23.00 28.46
CA GLY A 559 4.47 23.53 28.54
C GLY A 559 5.25 23.13 29.79
N ALA A 560 4.95 21.97 30.39
CA ALA A 560 5.82 21.37 31.41
C ALA A 560 7.16 20.93 30.79
N ALA A 561 7.18 20.64 29.48
CA ALA A 561 8.36 20.69 28.65
C ALA A 561 8.04 21.43 27.33
N SER A 562 9.09 21.93 26.67
CA SER A 562 8.99 22.29 25.25
C SER A 562 8.98 21.01 24.40
N PRO A 563 8.18 20.94 23.31
CA PRO A 563 8.37 19.91 22.31
C PRO A 563 9.79 19.98 21.75
N SER A 564 10.34 18.81 21.46
CA SER A 564 11.72 18.60 21.03
C SER A 564 11.89 17.40 20.11
N GLY A 565 10.81 16.71 19.74
CA GLY A 565 10.84 15.67 18.72
C GLY A 565 10.98 16.28 17.32
N LYS A 566 11.49 15.48 16.39
CA LYS A 566 11.61 15.82 14.97
C LYS A 566 11.09 14.66 14.12
N LEU A 567 10.44 14.93 12.99
CA LEU A 567 9.87 13.90 12.13
C LEU A 567 10.95 12.90 11.67
N PRO A 568 10.77 11.58 11.86
CA PRO A 568 11.66 10.54 11.34
C PRO A 568 11.33 10.16 9.88
N TYR A 569 10.40 10.86 9.24
CA TYR A 569 9.97 10.69 7.84
C TYR A 569 9.50 12.04 7.26
N THR A 570 9.31 12.12 5.95
CA THR A 570 8.75 13.31 5.29
C THR A 570 7.22 13.28 5.35
N ILE A 571 6.58 14.45 5.48
CA ILE A 571 5.14 14.65 5.29
C ILE A 571 4.93 15.43 3.97
N ALA A 572 4.49 14.71 2.94
CA ALA A 572 4.20 15.22 1.60
C ALA A 572 2.96 16.13 1.53
N LYS A 573 2.75 16.75 0.34
CA LYS A 573 1.50 17.46 0.02
C LYS A 573 0.50 16.55 -0.73
N GLN A 574 0.99 15.52 -1.40
CA GLN A 574 0.19 14.50 -2.07
C GLN A 574 0.90 13.13 -2.02
N ALA A 575 0.15 12.04 -2.02
CA ALA A 575 0.72 10.69 -1.92
C ALA A 575 1.69 10.34 -3.07
N ASN A 576 1.49 10.92 -4.25
CA ASN A 576 2.36 10.68 -5.41
C ASN A 576 3.77 11.28 -5.27
N ASP A 577 3.99 12.22 -4.33
CA ASP A 577 5.31 12.84 -4.12
C ASP A 577 6.36 11.79 -3.69
N TYR A 578 5.97 10.84 -2.83
CA TYR A 578 6.85 9.75 -2.36
C TYR A 578 7.26 8.78 -3.48
N GLY A 579 6.45 8.66 -4.54
CA GLY A 579 6.73 7.80 -5.71
C GLY A 579 6.83 6.30 -5.46
N THR A 580 6.51 5.85 -4.24
CA THR A 580 6.51 4.44 -3.82
C THR A 580 5.11 4.06 -3.34
N ASN A 581 4.64 2.88 -3.75
CA ASN A 581 3.30 2.37 -3.45
C ASN A 581 3.38 0.86 -3.19
N VAL A 582 2.40 0.33 -2.45
CA VAL A 582 2.23 -1.13 -2.26
C VAL A 582 1.87 -1.77 -3.60
N VAL A 583 2.63 -2.78 -4.02
CA VAL A 583 2.41 -3.54 -5.25
C VAL A 583 1.61 -4.82 -5.00
N ALA A 584 0.91 -5.30 -6.03
CA ALA A 584 0.10 -6.52 -5.97
C ALA A 584 0.85 -7.80 -6.41
N GLY A 585 2.14 -7.69 -6.73
CA GLY A 585 3.02 -8.79 -7.17
C GLY A 585 4.43 -8.58 -6.65
N ASP A 586 5.43 -9.02 -7.42
CA ASP A 586 6.84 -8.78 -7.10
C ASP A 586 7.21 -7.29 -7.19
N ASP A 587 8.01 -6.82 -6.23
CA ASP A 587 8.51 -5.45 -6.20
C ASP A 587 9.86 -5.37 -6.91
N SER A 588 9.87 -4.73 -8.07
CA SER A 588 11.05 -4.48 -8.91
C SER A 588 11.54 -3.03 -8.87
N THR A 589 10.89 -2.14 -8.11
CA THR A 589 11.17 -0.69 -8.15
C THR A 589 11.96 -0.26 -6.93
N TRP A 590 13.29 -0.35 -6.99
CA TRP A 590 14.20 -0.10 -5.87
C TRP A 590 15.27 0.92 -6.23
N ASP A 591 15.48 1.88 -5.33
CA ASP A 591 16.35 3.04 -5.55
C ASP A 591 16.92 3.53 -4.20
N LEU A 592 17.99 4.33 -4.24
CA LEU A 592 18.51 5.08 -3.10
C LEU A 592 17.59 6.27 -2.74
N PHE A 593 16.81 6.77 -3.71
CA PHE A 593 15.94 7.94 -3.54
C PHE A 593 14.58 7.56 -2.92
N ILE A 594 14.56 7.18 -1.64
CA ILE A 594 13.34 7.03 -0.81
C ILE A 594 13.18 8.19 0.19
N ASP A 595 11.94 8.44 0.63
CA ASP A 595 11.57 9.56 1.52
C ASP A 595 12.31 10.85 1.13
N TYR A 596 12.93 11.57 2.06
CA TYR A 596 13.54 12.88 1.81
C TYR A 596 14.64 12.88 0.74
N ARG A 597 15.32 11.75 0.53
CA ARG A 597 16.34 11.60 -0.53
C ARG A 597 15.70 11.82 -1.90
N ARG A 598 14.44 11.40 -2.07
CA ARG A 598 13.62 11.66 -3.25
C ARG A 598 13.21 13.13 -3.35
N PHE A 599 12.74 13.74 -2.26
CA PHE A 599 12.28 15.13 -2.27
C PHE A 599 13.42 16.09 -2.63
N ASP A 600 14.63 15.87 -2.12
CA ASP A 600 15.82 16.66 -2.49
C ASP A 600 16.24 16.41 -3.95
N GLN A 601 16.33 15.14 -4.38
CA GLN A 601 16.71 14.77 -5.75
C GLN A 601 15.74 15.30 -6.81
N GLN A 602 14.43 15.23 -6.55
CA GLN A 602 13.36 15.68 -7.45
C GLN A 602 12.96 17.16 -7.22
N LYS A 603 13.56 17.83 -6.23
CA LYS A 603 13.27 19.22 -5.83
C LYS A 603 11.79 19.46 -5.46
N ILE A 604 11.14 18.43 -4.91
CA ILE A 604 9.75 18.50 -4.44
C ILE A 604 9.75 19.17 -3.06
N THR A 605 8.92 20.19 -2.87
CA THR A 605 8.73 20.84 -1.57
C THR A 605 7.66 20.08 -0.76
N PRO A 606 8.01 19.37 0.33
CA PRO A 606 7.03 18.70 1.19
C PRO A 606 6.16 19.71 1.94
N ARG A 607 5.20 19.22 2.74
CA ARG A 607 4.51 20.05 3.74
C ARG A 607 5.37 20.21 5.00
N PHE A 608 5.98 19.12 5.47
CA PHE A 608 7.02 19.13 6.50
C PHE A 608 8.12 18.13 6.12
N GLU A 609 9.37 18.56 6.14
CA GLU A 609 10.53 17.74 5.77
C GLU A 609 10.93 16.73 6.86
N PHE A 610 11.68 15.69 6.46
CA PHE A 610 12.43 14.84 7.39
C PHE A 610 13.31 15.70 8.32
N GLY A 611 13.31 15.37 9.60
CA GLY A 611 14.00 16.16 10.64
C GLY A 611 13.32 17.48 11.00
N PHE A 612 12.13 17.81 10.48
CA PHE A 612 11.36 18.99 10.90
C PHE A 612 10.78 18.81 12.30
N GLY A 613 10.75 19.88 13.09
CA GLY A 613 9.98 19.98 14.32
C GLY A 613 10.19 21.32 15.01
N LEU A 614 9.09 21.98 15.36
CA LEU A 614 9.07 23.25 16.08
C LEU A 614 9.31 23.04 17.58
N SER A 615 9.73 24.11 18.24
CA SER A 615 9.96 24.20 19.69
C SER A 615 9.19 25.41 20.25
N TYR A 616 9.05 25.52 21.57
CA TYR A 616 8.54 26.73 22.22
C TYR A 616 9.64 27.79 22.46
N THR A 617 10.90 27.47 22.12
CA THR A 617 12.02 28.41 22.08
C THR A 617 12.71 28.38 20.71
N ASN A 618 13.65 29.31 20.48
CA ASN A 618 14.42 29.39 19.24
C ASN A 618 15.87 28.92 19.47
N PHE A 619 16.50 28.41 18.42
CA PHE A 619 17.90 27.98 18.45
C PHE A 619 18.69 28.61 17.30
N THR A 620 19.97 28.89 17.55
CA THR A 620 20.91 29.46 16.57
C THR A 620 22.14 28.58 16.44
N TYR A 621 22.58 28.41 15.19
CA TYR A 621 23.68 27.53 14.79
C TYR A 621 24.87 28.40 14.37
N SER A 622 26.07 28.07 14.84
CA SER A 622 27.27 28.89 14.60
C SER A 622 28.56 28.06 14.68
N GLY A 623 29.61 28.53 14.03
CA GLY A 623 30.96 27.98 14.18
C GLY A 623 31.07 26.48 13.87
N ILE A 624 30.70 26.07 12.64
CA ILE A 624 31.01 24.72 12.18
C ILE A 624 32.54 24.55 12.13
N THR A 625 33.06 23.48 12.72
CA THR A 625 34.43 23.01 12.52
C THR A 625 34.44 21.60 11.95
N ILE A 626 35.51 21.26 11.22
CA ILE A 626 35.79 19.92 10.72
C ILE A 626 37.23 19.58 11.08
N GLU A 627 37.43 18.46 11.75
CA GLU A 627 38.74 17.93 12.12
C GLU A 627 38.88 16.49 11.59
N GLY A 628 40.07 16.10 11.15
CA GLY A 628 40.33 14.78 10.56
C GLY A 628 40.87 14.85 9.14
N ALA A 629 41.14 13.67 8.55
CA ALA A 629 41.71 13.53 7.21
C ALA A 629 41.33 12.16 6.59
N PRO A 630 40.04 11.94 6.25
CA PRO A 630 39.59 10.71 5.61
C PRO A 630 40.34 10.44 4.30
N LYS A 631 40.87 9.22 4.16
CA LYS A 631 41.59 8.77 2.96
C LYS A 631 40.64 8.13 1.97
N ALA A 632 40.65 8.61 0.73
CA ALA A 632 39.94 7.98 -0.39
C ALA A 632 40.45 6.54 -0.68
N GLY A 633 39.64 5.74 -1.37
CA GLY A 633 39.92 4.34 -1.70
C GLY A 633 39.01 3.35 -0.95
N PRO A 634 39.15 2.03 -1.24
CA PRO A 634 38.31 0.98 -0.67
C PRO A 634 38.56 0.77 0.83
N ALA A 635 37.61 0.16 1.53
CA ALA A 635 37.86 -0.47 2.81
C ALA A 635 38.75 -1.71 2.62
N SER A 636 39.71 -1.94 3.51
CA SER A 636 40.82 -2.89 3.26
C SER A 636 41.28 -3.72 4.47
N SER A 637 40.68 -3.54 5.64
CA SER A 637 41.02 -4.34 6.83
C SER A 637 40.35 -5.71 6.85
N THR A 638 40.73 -6.55 7.82
CA THR A 638 40.04 -7.81 8.10
C THR A 638 38.58 -7.58 8.48
N LYS A 639 37.68 -8.43 7.98
CA LYS A 639 36.27 -8.43 8.39
C LYS A 639 36.14 -8.70 9.90
N ALA A 640 35.20 -8.02 10.52
CA ALA A 640 34.79 -8.15 11.92
C ALA A 640 33.25 -7.98 11.99
N PRO A 641 32.59 -8.18 13.14
CA PRO A 641 31.16 -7.92 13.25
C PRO A 641 30.81 -6.50 12.78
N GLY A 642 29.99 -6.41 11.72
CA GLY A 642 29.64 -5.19 11.00
C GLY A 642 30.44 -4.92 9.71
N GLY A 643 31.26 -5.86 9.23
CA GLY A 643 32.07 -5.70 8.00
C GLY A 643 33.56 -5.45 8.27
N PRO A 644 34.35 -5.03 7.26
CA PRO A 644 35.74 -4.58 7.44
C PRO A 644 35.87 -3.61 8.63
N ALA A 645 36.79 -3.89 9.55
CA ALA A 645 36.95 -3.13 10.79
C ALA A 645 37.17 -1.62 10.56
N ASP A 646 37.93 -1.26 9.50
CA ASP A 646 38.23 0.12 9.11
C ASP A 646 36.99 0.93 8.72
N LEU A 647 35.86 0.31 8.38
CA LEU A 647 34.57 1.00 8.18
C LEU A 647 34.07 1.73 9.43
N TRP A 648 34.47 1.25 10.61
CA TRP A 648 33.95 1.68 11.90
C TRP A 648 34.85 2.68 12.64
N GLU A 649 36.04 2.94 12.10
CA GLU A 649 36.97 3.96 12.58
C GLU A 649 36.40 5.36 12.38
N ASP A 650 36.52 6.22 13.40
CA ASP A 650 36.17 7.64 13.32
C ASP A 650 37.26 8.37 12.51
N VAL A 651 36.96 8.79 11.28
CA VAL A 651 37.94 9.38 10.33
C VAL A 651 37.87 10.91 10.26
N ALA A 652 36.74 11.48 10.68
CA ALA A 652 36.54 12.92 10.85
C ALA A 652 35.59 13.21 12.01
N THR A 653 35.66 14.42 12.56
CA THR A 653 34.71 14.96 13.52
C THR A 653 34.23 16.33 13.04
N VAL A 654 32.92 16.50 12.95
CA VAL A 654 32.28 17.80 12.70
C VAL A 654 31.73 18.31 14.02
N THR A 655 31.92 19.58 14.34
CA THR A 655 31.26 20.22 15.50
C THR A 655 30.50 21.46 15.08
N ALA A 656 29.49 21.85 15.86
CA ALA A 656 28.78 23.12 15.70
C ALA A 656 28.29 23.65 17.06
N LYS A 657 28.41 24.96 17.28
CA LYS A 657 27.89 25.61 18.49
C LYS A 657 26.41 25.94 18.32
N ILE A 658 25.57 25.34 19.16
CA ILE A 658 24.12 25.55 19.24
C ILE A 658 23.82 26.46 20.43
N THR A 659 22.99 27.48 20.25
CA THR A 659 22.59 28.41 21.34
C THR A 659 21.08 28.58 21.37
N ASN A 660 20.46 28.37 22.53
CA ASN A 660 19.05 28.69 22.77
C ASN A 660 18.91 30.22 22.81
N SER A 661 18.32 30.79 21.76
CA SER A 661 18.16 32.24 21.55
C SER A 661 16.78 32.77 21.95
N GLY A 662 15.88 31.90 22.43
CA GLY A 662 14.59 32.30 22.98
C GLY A 662 14.59 32.43 24.51
N GLY A 663 13.41 32.73 25.05
CA GLY A 663 13.23 33.13 26.46
C GLY A 663 12.93 32.00 27.46
N ILE A 664 12.93 30.73 27.04
CA ILE A 664 12.66 29.58 27.93
C ILE A 664 13.60 28.41 27.61
N ALA A 665 13.74 27.48 28.55
CA ALA A 665 14.47 26.22 28.33
C ALA A 665 13.82 25.36 27.24
N GLY A 666 14.64 24.60 26.51
CA GLY A 666 14.18 23.66 25.50
C GLY A 666 15.26 22.67 25.10
N ALA A 667 14.91 21.70 24.26
CA ALA A 667 15.88 20.77 23.68
C ALA A 667 15.82 20.86 22.15
N GLU A 668 16.99 20.88 21.51
CA GLU A 668 17.14 20.94 20.07
C GLU A 668 17.89 19.71 19.55
N VAL A 669 17.49 19.22 18.37
CA VAL A 669 18.14 18.12 17.65
C VAL A 669 18.92 18.70 16.49
N ALA A 670 20.23 18.93 16.70
CA ALA A 670 21.14 19.34 15.65
C ALA A 670 21.46 18.13 14.75
N GLN A 671 21.36 18.31 13.44
CA GLN A 671 21.48 17.25 12.43
C GLN A 671 22.63 17.56 11.46
N LEU A 672 23.42 16.53 11.12
CA LEU A 672 24.51 16.58 10.15
C LEU A 672 24.12 15.81 8.89
N TYR A 673 24.16 16.50 7.75
CA TYR A 673 23.98 15.94 6.42
C TYR A 673 25.25 16.04 5.59
N ILE A 674 25.57 14.96 4.86
CA ILE A 674 26.70 14.84 3.94
C ILE A 674 26.19 14.70 2.51
N GLY A 675 26.76 15.48 1.59
CA GLY A 675 26.70 15.23 0.14
C GLY A 675 28.04 14.69 -0.34
N LEU A 676 28.02 13.61 -1.15
CA LEU A 676 29.23 12.99 -1.70
C LEU A 676 29.83 13.85 -2.85
N PRO A 677 31.16 13.80 -3.07
CA PRO A 677 31.81 14.48 -4.19
C PRO A 677 31.33 13.95 -5.54
N SER A 678 31.48 14.76 -6.60
CA SER A 678 31.11 14.40 -7.98
C SER A 678 31.96 13.28 -8.62
N SER A 679 32.96 12.75 -7.92
CA SER A 679 33.69 11.54 -8.32
C SER A 679 32.97 10.25 -7.89
N ALA A 680 32.01 10.34 -6.97
CA ALA A 680 31.16 9.22 -6.57
C ALA A 680 30.09 8.91 -7.65
N PRO A 681 29.64 7.64 -7.77
CA PRO A 681 28.44 7.32 -8.52
C PRO A 681 27.21 8.06 -7.96
N GLN A 682 26.20 8.31 -8.80
CA GLN A 682 25.00 9.10 -8.46
C GLN A 682 24.43 8.71 -7.08
N ALA A 683 24.24 9.70 -6.20
CA ALA A 683 23.83 9.51 -4.81
C ALA A 683 22.83 10.61 -4.39
N PRO A 684 22.10 10.44 -3.27
CA PRO A 684 21.29 11.50 -2.67
C PRO A 684 22.09 12.79 -2.44
N PRO A 685 21.56 13.99 -2.78
CA PRO A 685 22.26 15.27 -2.58
C PRO A 685 22.66 15.54 -1.13
N LYS A 686 21.87 15.03 -0.19
CA LYS A 686 22.11 15.05 1.25
C LYS A 686 21.77 13.68 1.84
N GLN A 687 22.58 13.21 2.77
CA GLN A 687 22.33 12.00 3.58
C GLN A 687 22.64 12.29 5.04
N LEU A 688 21.75 11.90 5.95
CA LEU A 688 22.01 12.00 7.39
C LEU A 688 23.23 11.12 7.76
N ARG A 689 24.18 11.71 8.49
CA ARG A 689 25.40 11.06 9.03
C ARG A 689 25.77 11.54 10.44
N GLY A 690 24.79 12.08 11.18
CA GLY A 690 24.98 12.49 12.56
C GLY A 690 23.79 13.25 13.10
N PHE A 691 23.52 13.10 14.39
CA PHE A 691 22.57 13.93 15.13
C PHE A 691 23.01 14.05 16.59
N SER A 692 22.58 15.12 17.27
CA SER A 692 22.89 15.39 18.66
C SER A 692 21.75 16.19 19.29
N LYS A 693 21.13 15.64 20.36
CA LYS A 693 20.06 16.32 21.10
C LYS A 693 20.65 17.06 22.30
N LEU A 694 20.49 18.38 22.34
CA LEU A 694 21.04 19.26 23.37
C LEU A 694 19.91 19.92 24.17
N LYS A 695 19.84 19.63 25.46
CA LYS A 695 18.95 20.28 26.44
C LYS A 695 19.63 21.58 26.90
N LEU A 696 19.02 22.74 26.66
CA LEU A 696 19.62 24.07 26.85
C LEU A 696 18.65 25.04 27.54
N GLU A 697 19.12 25.66 28.63
CA GLU A 697 18.47 26.80 29.27
C GLU A 697 18.42 28.04 28.36
N ALA A 698 17.55 29.01 28.67
CA ALA A 698 17.43 30.25 27.92
C ALA A 698 18.77 31.01 27.87
N GLY A 699 19.25 31.35 26.67
CA GLY A 699 20.55 31.99 26.45
C GLY A 699 21.77 31.06 26.55
N ALA A 700 21.60 29.78 26.91
CA ALA A 700 22.70 28.83 27.04
C ALA A 700 23.19 28.30 25.69
N SER A 701 24.48 27.97 25.62
CA SER A 701 25.12 27.34 24.46
C SER A 701 25.62 25.93 24.78
N GLY A 702 25.49 25.01 23.82
CA GLY A 702 26.14 23.71 23.80
C GLY A 702 26.92 23.49 22.51
N THR A 703 27.71 22.42 22.44
CA THR A 703 28.42 22.01 21.23
C THR A 703 27.86 20.68 20.76
N ALA A 704 27.25 20.66 19.57
CA ALA A 704 26.90 19.42 18.90
C ALA A 704 28.16 18.84 18.26
N THR A 705 28.41 17.55 18.48
CA THR A 705 29.61 16.85 18.02
C THR A 705 29.19 15.60 17.26
N PHE A 706 29.64 15.48 16.02
CA PHE A 706 29.30 14.38 15.12
C PHE A 706 30.59 13.70 14.68
N LYS A 707 30.78 12.45 15.08
CA LYS A 707 31.92 11.64 14.64
C LYS A 707 31.53 10.88 13.38
N LEU A 708 32.24 11.14 12.29
CA LEU A 708 32.03 10.51 11.00
C LEU A 708 32.96 9.30 10.86
N LYS A 709 32.37 8.15 10.62
CA LYS A 709 33.06 6.90 10.36
C LYS A 709 33.48 6.77 8.90
N ARG A 710 34.43 5.90 8.60
CA ARG A 710 34.82 5.61 7.20
C ARG A 710 33.62 5.23 6.32
N ARG A 711 32.68 4.43 6.83
CA ARG A 711 31.41 4.11 6.13
C ARG A 711 30.52 5.32 5.86
N ASP A 712 30.50 6.32 6.75
CA ASP A 712 29.62 7.49 6.62
C ASP A 712 29.97 8.35 5.40
N LEU A 713 31.24 8.30 4.99
CA LEU A 713 31.81 8.95 3.82
C LEU A 713 32.00 8.00 2.62
N SER A 714 31.48 6.77 2.67
CA SER A 714 31.64 5.76 1.62
C SER A 714 30.37 5.55 0.78
N TYR A 715 30.56 5.05 -0.43
CA TYR A 715 29.53 4.42 -1.26
C TYR A 715 29.87 2.93 -1.48
N TRP A 716 28.93 2.11 -1.91
CA TRP A 716 29.16 0.70 -2.28
C TRP A 716 29.46 0.55 -3.77
N ASP A 717 30.64 0.03 -4.07
CA ASP A 717 31.08 -0.29 -5.42
C ASP A 717 30.71 -1.74 -5.77
N SER A 718 29.54 -1.92 -6.40
CA SER A 718 29.04 -3.23 -6.82
C SER A 718 29.98 -3.99 -7.76
N ALA A 719 30.85 -3.31 -8.52
CA ALA A 719 31.81 -3.97 -9.40
C ALA A 719 33.04 -4.51 -8.64
N ARG A 720 33.39 -3.88 -7.51
CA ARG A 720 34.44 -4.35 -6.59
C ARG A 720 33.93 -5.21 -5.44
N GLN A 721 32.63 -5.19 -5.16
CA GLN A 721 32.00 -5.76 -3.95
C GLN A 721 32.66 -5.19 -2.68
N GLN A 722 32.85 -3.87 -2.66
CA GLN A 722 33.56 -3.14 -1.59
C GLN A 722 32.96 -1.76 -1.34
N TRP A 723 32.98 -1.34 -0.08
CA TRP A 723 32.81 0.06 0.30
C TRP A 723 34.01 0.91 -0.11
N VAL A 724 33.78 2.08 -0.69
CA VAL A 724 34.81 3.00 -1.20
C VAL A 724 34.54 4.42 -0.72
N VAL A 725 35.56 5.07 -0.14
CA VAL A 725 35.56 6.52 0.08
C VAL A 725 35.99 7.20 -1.23
N PRO A 726 35.14 8.03 -1.87
CA PRO A 726 35.48 8.76 -3.09
C PRO A 726 36.47 9.91 -2.81
N SER A 727 37.05 10.48 -3.88
CA SER A 727 38.01 11.59 -3.80
C SER A 727 37.39 12.97 -4.11
N GLY A 728 38.01 14.03 -3.59
CA GLY A 728 37.56 15.42 -3.72
C GLY A 728 36.70 15.90 -2.54
N ASP A 729 35.98 17.02 -2.76
CA ASP A 729 35.21 17.76 -1.77
C ASP A 729 33.89 17.09 -1.35
N PHE A 730 33.76 16.80 -0.05
CA PHE A 730 32.47 16.45 0.56
C PHE A 730 31.72 17.72 0.97
N THR A 731 30.41 17.76 0.70
CA THR A 731 29.55 18.86 1.20
C THR A 731 29.07 18.55 2.60
N VAL A 732 29.46 19.36 3.57
CA VAL A 732 29.06 19.24 4.98
C VAL A 732 27.99 20.30 5.29
N SER A 733 26.86 19.88 5.85
CA SER A 733 25.75 20.77 6.23
C SER A 733 25.24 20.43 7.63
N VAL A 734 25.17 21.43 8.52
CA VAL A 734 24.60 21.27 9.87
C VAL A 734 23.43 22.24 10.06
N GLY A 735 22.33 21.75 10.64
CA GLY A 735 21.14 22.55 10.90
C GLY A 735 20.05 21.82 11.71
N ALA A 736 18.91 22.49 11.87
CA ALA A 736 17.78 22.05 12.69
C ALA A 736 16.82 21.05 12.03
N ARG A 737 17.01 20.80 10.72
CA ARG A 737 16.17 19.99 9.80
C ARG A 737 16.80 19.94 8.40
N LEU A 738 16.29 19.09 7.50
CA LEU A 738 16.72 19.01 6.11
C LEU A 738 16.15 20.16 5.25
N HIS A 739 16.89 21.27 5.09
CA HIS A 739 16.42 22.36 4.24
C HIS A 739 16.43 22.00 2.73
N LEU A 740 15.32 22.32 2.05
CA LEU A 740 15.02 21.98 0.65
C LEU A 740 14.82 23.24 -0.24
N GLY A 741 15.59 24.30 0.03
CA GLY A 741 15.50 25.58 -0.70
C GLY A 741 16.80 26.39 -0.67
N PRO A 742 16.79 27.65 -1.14
CA PRO A 742 17.94 28.55 -1.02
C PRO A 742 18.26 28.85 0.45
N PRO A 743 19.51 29.20 0.81
CA PRO A 743 19.93 29.34 2.21
C PRO A 743 19.06 30.30 3.03
N VAL A 744 18.72 29.88 4.25
CA VAL A 744 17.98 30.65 5.26
C VAL A 744 18.87 30.80 6.50
N GLU A 745 18.63 31.84 7.31
CA GLU A 745 19.30 32.03 8.60
C GLU A 745 19.23 30.75 9.46
N GLY A 746 20.37 30.35 10.01
CA GLY A 746 20.51 29.11 10.80
C GLY A 746 20.99 27.88 10.01
N PHE A 747 21.10 27.93 8.69
CA PHE A 747 21.79 26.90 7.90
C PHE A 747 23.22 27.33 7.57
N THR A 748 24.19 26.48 7.85
CA THR A 748 25.59 26.71 7.44
C THR A 748 26.17 25.45 6.78
N SER A 749 26.89 25.66 5.69
CA SER A 749 27.55 24.60 4.92
C SER A 749 28.99 24.98 4.59
N THR A 750 29.83 23.96 4.45
CA THR A 750 31.25 24.08 4.07
C THR A 750 31.67 22.84 3.30
N THR A 751 32.77 22.91 2.54
CA THR A 751 33.42 21.73 1.97
C THR A 751 34.59 21.27 2.83
N PHE A 752 35.01 20.03 2.62
CA PHE A 752 36.27 19.47 3.10
C PHE A 752 36.84 18.54 2.03
N ASP A 753 38.13 18.71 1.71
CA ASP A 753 38.81 17.96 0.65
C ASP A 753 39.64 16.77 1.19
N THR A 754 39.66 15.70 0.40
CA THR A 754 40.46 14.49 0.63
C THR A 754 41.80 14.49 -0.14
N THR A 755 42.11 15.53 -0.92
CA THR A 755 43.19 15.53 -1.92
C THR A 755 44.31 16.56 -1.72
N HIS A 756 44.93 16.65 -0.53
CA HIS A 756 46.40 16.71 -0.42
C HIS A 756 46.93 16.62 1.02
N TYR A 757 48.13 16.05 1.17
CA TYR A 757 49.03 16.34 2.29
C TYR A 757 50.45 16.54 1.75
N SER A 758 51.02 17.72 1.98
CA SER A 758 52.44 18.02 1.77
C SER A 758 52.84 19.13 2.74
N PRO A 759 53.87 18.93 3.58
CA PRO A 759 54.10 19.76 4.76
C PRO A 759 54.88 21.04 4.44
N LEU A 760 54.30 21.95 3.64
CA LEU A 760 54.87 23.28 3.36
C LEU A 760 53.78 24.25 2.85
N ASN A 761 53.23 25.07 3.75
CA ASN A 761 52.97 26.51 3.56
C ASN A 761 52.17 27.09 4.75
N MET A 762 52.89 27.61 5.73
CA MET A 762 52.41 28.68 6.61
C MET A 762 52.66 30.02 5.90
N LEU A 763 51.91 31.08 6.26
CA LEU A 763 51.82 32.38 5.55
C LEU A 763 51.09 32.25 4.18
N SER A 764 50.19 33.17 3.77
CA SER A 764 49.94 34.56 4.20
C SER A 764 48.46 34.95 4.15
N GLN A 765 48.04 35.94 4.97
CA GLN A 765 46.72 36.58 4.89
C GLN A 765 46.70 37.80 3.93
N PHE A 766 45.48 38.26 3.62
CA PHE A 766 45.10 39.54 2.97
C PHE A 766 45.36 39.71 1.47
N ILE A 767 44.26 39.92 0.71
CA ILE A 767 44.01 41.14 -0.09
C ILE A 767 42.53 41.17 -0.59
N LYS A 768 41.97 42.38 -0.67
CA LYS A 768 40.76 42.84 -1.38
C LYS A 768 41.10 44.26 -1.92
N PRO A 769 40.32 44.94 -2.82
CA PRO A 769 39.04 44.60 -3.46
C PRO A 769 39.01 44.89 -5.00
N SER A 770 37.80 45.03 -5.58
CA SER A 770 37.43 45.97 -6.68
C SER A 770 37.79 45.62 -8.15
N THR A 771 37.16 46.15 -9.22
CA THR A 771 35.77 46.61 -9.53
C THR A 771 35.63 46.96 -11.03
N LEU A 772 34.41 46.87 -11.63
CA LEU A 772 33.96 47.57 -12.87
C LEU A 772 34.64 47.10 -14.21
N ARG A 773 34.17 47.36 -15.46
CA ARG A 773 33.00 48.12 -15.99
C ARG A 773 32.53 47.68 -17.42
N SER A 774 31.20 47.53 -17.58
CA SER A 774 30.28 47.90 -18.69
C SER A 774 30.64 47.98 -20.20
N ALA A 775 29.74 47.41 -21.03
CA ALA A 775 29.20 47.95 -22.30
C ALA A 775 27.78 47.32 -22.56
N SER A 776 26.73 47.85 -23.23
CA SER A 776 26.41 49.03 -24.09
C SER A 776 26.79 48.92 -25.59
N VAL A 777 26.01 49.35 -26.62
CA VAL A 777 24.90 50.34 -26.77
C VAL A 777 23.81 49.86 -27.79
N LEU A 778 22.68 50.58 -27.85
CA LEU A 778 21.52 50.55 -28.80
C LEU A 778 21.90 50.64 -30.30
N GLY A 779 21.02 50.47 -31.32
CA GLY A 779 19.59 50.08 -31.36
C GLY A 779 18.63 51.10 -32.04
N GLN A 780 18.00 50.74 -33.19
CA GLN A 780 16.80 51.35 -33.84
C GLN A 780 16.32 50.41 -35.00
N VAL A 781 15.05 50.19 -35.41
CA VAL A 781 13.66 50.62 -35.07
C VAL A 781 12.93 51.58 -36.08
N THR A 782 12.44 51.02 -37.21
CA THR A 782 11.38 51.57 -38.11
C THR A 782 10.69 50.43 -38.88
N LYS A 783 9.42 50.43 -39.30
CA LYS A 783 8.14 51.03 -38.85
C LYS A 783 7.00 50.28 -39.59
N THR A 784 5.73 50.42 -39.21
CA THR A 784 4.66 49.43 -39.53
C THR A 784 3.58 49.87 -40.55
N ARG A 785 3.04 48.89 -41.30
CA ARG A 785 1.71 48.73 -41.97
C ARG A 785 1.86 47.98 -43.32
N ALA A 786 0.93 47.12 -43.78
CA ALA A 786 -0.32 46.62 -43.19
C ALA A 786 -0.79 45.30 -43.85
N GLN A 787 -1.95 44.80 -43.38
CA GLN A 787 -2.79 43.71 -43.91
C GLN A 787 -2.34 42.26 -43.65
N ALA A 788 -3.35 41.38 -43.59
CA ALA A 788 -3.25 39.99 -43.20
C ALA A 788 -4.22 39.14 -44.02
N ARG A 789 -3.88 37.86 -44.24
CA ARG A 789 -4.82 36.72 -44.35
C ARG A 789 -4.06 35.39 -44.32
N PHE A 790 -4.73 34.35 -43.83
CA PHE A 790 -4.24 32.96 -43.80
C PHE A 790 -4.47 32.26 -45.16
N LEU A 791 -3.50 31.47 -45.61
CA LEU A 791 -3.63 30.35 -46.56
C LEU A 791 -2.42 29.40 -46.34
N ALA A 792 -2.46 28.09 -46.61
CA ALA A 792 -3.55 27.11 -46.61
C ALA A 792 -2.92 25.69 -46.61
N THR A 793 -3.64 24.67 -46.13
CA THR A 793 -3.15 23.28 -46.01
C THR A 793 -3.44 22.44 -47.25
N VAL A 794 -2.67 21.36 -47.46
CA VAL A 794 -3.05 20.23 -48.33
C VAL A 794 -2.92 18.93 -47.53
N GLN A 795 -3.85 18.01 -47.73
CA GLN A 795 -4.04 16.79 -46.92
C GLN A 795 -3.35 15.57 -47.55
N THR A 796 -3.04 14.57 -46.72
CA THR A 796 -3.10 13.16 -47.11
C THR A 796 -3.90 12.39 -46.06
N ASN A 797 -4.76 11.48 -46.52
CA ASN A 797 -5.51 10.51 -45.72
C ASN A 797 -6.29 11.05 -44.50
N THR A 798 -7.24 11.96 -44.76
CA THR A 798 -8.51 11.89 -44.01
C THR A 798 -9.15 10.53 -44.28
N ALA A 799 -9.33 9.71 -43.25
CA ALA A 799 -10.30 8.63 -43.32
C ALA A 799 -11.68 9.22 -43.66
N ARG A 800 -12.45 8.57 -44.54
CA ARG A 800 -13.83 8.98 -44.85
C ARG A 800 -14.70 8.76 -43.60
N GLN A 801 -14.83 9.75 -42.74
CA GLN A 801 -15.97 9.84 -41.84
C GLN A 801 -17.23 9.98 -42.70
N ALA A 802 -18.08 8.95 -42.69
CA ALA A 802 -19.46 9.10 -43.12
C ALA A 802 -20.15 10.12 -42.19
N PRO A 803 -21.13 10.90 -42.69
CA PRO A 803 -21.89 11.81 -41.84
C PRO A 803 -22.57 11.02 -40.71
N ALA A 804 -22.17 11.27 -39.46
CA ALA A 804 -22.77 10.64 -38.29
C ALA A 804 -24.13 11.31 -38.00
N PRO A 805 -25.25 10.57 -37.93
CA PRO A 805 -26.51 11.13 -37.44
C PRO A 805 -26.38 11.38 -35.94
N GLN A 806 -26.02 12.62 -35.58
CA GLN A 806 -25.95 13.04 -34.19
C GLN A 806 -27.35 13.09 -33.59
N ARG A 807 -27.53 12.52 -32.40
CA ARG A 807 -28.63 12.94 -31.52
C ARG A 807 -28.43 14.43 -31.24
N GLN A 808 -29.50 15.22 -31.31
CA GLN A 808 -29.40 16.65 -31.02
C GLN A 808 -29.06 16.85 -29.54
N ALA A 809 -27.86 17.35 -29.27
CA ALA A 809 -27.45 17.72 -27.93
C ALA A 809 -28.37 18.85 -27.43
N THR A 810 -29.11 18.58 -26.36
CA THR A 810 -30.04 19.54 -25.76
C THR A 810 -29.44 20.14 -24.48
N PRO A 811 -29.94 21.28 -24.00
CA PRO A 811 -29.69 21.71 -22.62
C PRO A 811 -30.19 20.65 -21.63
N VAL A 812 -29.58 20.59 -20.44
CA VAL A 812 -30.08 19.77 -19.34
C VAL A 812 -31.52 20.19 -19.01
N SER A 813 -32.48 19.29 -19.19
CA SER A 813 -33.86 19.53 -18.79
C SER A 813 -34.01 19.32 -17.28
N THR A 814 -34.77 20.21 -16.63
CA THR A 814 -35.26 20.05 -15.25
C THR A 814 -36.79 20.03 -15.20
N GLU A 815 -37.43 19.78 -16.34
CA GLU A 815 -38.88 19.73 -16.47
C GLU A 815 -39.48 18.52 -15.75
N ARG A 816 -40.80 18.50 -15.60
CA ARG A 816 -41.54 17.32 -15.15
C ARG A 816 -41.25 16.16 -16.11
N ALA A 817 -41.10 14.96 -15.55
CA ALA A 817 -40.88 13.75 -16.32
C ALA A 817 -41.76 12.62 -15.78
N THR A 818 -42.11 11.68 -16.65
CA THR A 818 -42.76 10.41 -16.26
C THR A 818 -41.99 9.23 -16.82
N PHE A 819 -42.00 8.12 -16.06
CA PHE A 819 -41.59 6.80 -16.51
C PHE A 819 -42.81 5.89 -16.45
N THR A 820 -43.26 5.42 -17.62
CA THR A 820 -44.48 4.63 -17.78
C THR A 820 -44.13 3.24 -18.26
N ILE A 821 -44.58 2.21 -17.55
CA ILE A 821 -44.47 0.81 -18.01
C ILE A 821 -45.72 0.45 -18.82
N LYS A 822 -45.56 -0.20 -19.97
CA LYS A 822 -46.65 -0.64 -20.84
C LYS A 822 -47.57 -1.60 -20.08
N ASN A 823 -48.86 -1.27 -19.98
CA ASN A 823 -49.86 -1.97 -19.16
C ASN A 823 -49.53 -2.04 -17.65
N GLY A 824 -48.65 -1.16 -17.17
CA GLY A 824 -48.15 -1.15 -15.79
C GLY A 824 -48.25 0.23 -15.12
N PRO A 825 -47.56 0.42 -13.97
CA PRO A 825 -47.58 1.68 -13.23
C PRO A 825 -46.88 2.83 -13.96
N ILE A 826 -47.35 4.05 -13.66
CA ILE A 826 -46.75 5.33 -14.07
C ILE A 826 -46.06 5.95 -12.86
N PHE A 827 -44.79 6.31 -13.01
CA PHE A 827 -44.02 7.00 -12.00
C PHE A 827 -43.74 8.44 -12.45
N SER A 828 -44.00 9.43 -11.60
CA SER A 828 -43.66 10.84 -11.85
C SER A 828 -42.35 11.21 -11.17
N GLY A 829 -41.57 12.06 -11.83
CA GLY A 829 -40.30 12.59 -11.32
C GLY A 829 -39.91 13.88 -12.04
N LYS A 830 -38.62 14.18 -12.08
CA LYS A 830 -38.04 15.31 -12.83
C LYS A 830 -36.96 14.82 -13.78
N SER A 831 -36.85 15.48 -14.93
CA SER A 831 -35.70 15.28 -15.81
C SER A 831 -34.42 15.79 -15.15
N PHE A 832 -33.30 15.18 -15.54
CA PHE A 832 -31.95 15.73 -15.38
C PHE A 832 -31.06 15.42 -16.60
N GLY A 833 -31.64 14.96 -17.71
CA GLY A 833 -30.93 14.57 -18.93
C GLY A 833 -31.32 15.42 -20.14
N ALA A 834 -31.30 14.81 -21.32
CA ALA A 834 -31.78 15.44 -22.55
C ALA A 834 -33.29 15.76 -22.48
N LYS A 835 -33.72 16.81 -23.19
CA LYS A 835 -35.15 17.06 -23.47
C LYS A 835 -35.56 16.30 -24.73
N SER A 836 -35.87 15.01 -24.58
CA SER A 836 -36.52 14.21 -25.61
C SER A 836 -37.31 13.06 -24.97
N ASN A 837 -38.33 12.59 -25.69
CA ASN A 837 -39.08 11.39 -25.34
C ASN A 837 -38.34 10.14 -25.84
N ILE A 838 -38.48 8.99 -25.17
CA ILE A 838 -37.86 7.73 -25.60
C ILE A 838 -38.62 6.50 -25.07
N SER A 839 -38.68 5.42 -25.86
CA SER A 839 -39.20 4.11 -25.45
C SER A 839 -38.15 2.99 -25.59
N GLY A 840 -38.35 1.87 -24.89
CA GLY A 840 -37.48 0.70 -24.93
C GLY A 840 -37.81 -0.34 -23.84
N GLU A 841 -37.01 -1.40 -23.73
CA GLU A 841 -37.15 -2.43 -22.68
C GLU A 841 -36.64 -1.88 -21.33
N ALA A 842 -37.48 -1.88 -20.30
CA ALA A 842 -37.08 -1.56 -18.93
C ALA A 842 -36.35 -2.75 -18.29
N VAL A 843 -35.10 -2.50 -17.89
CA VAL A 843 -34.23 -3.44 -17.16
C VAL A 843 -33.64 -2.74 -15.95
N PHE A 844 -33.21 -3.48 -14.94
CA PHE A 844 -32.65 -2.90 -13.73
C PHE A 844 -31.27 -3.45 -13.39
N THR A 845 -30.39 -2.59 -12.88
CA THR A 845 -29.08 -3.01 -12.37
C THR A 845 -28.97 -2.86 -10.87
N THR A 846 -28.42 -3.92 -10.25
CA THR A 846 -28.04 -3.96 -8.84
C THR A 846 -26.56 -3.60 -8.61
N SER A 847 -25.84 -3.14 -9.64
CA SER A 847 -24.46 -2.70 -9.46
C SER A 847 -24.41 -1.45 -8.55
N LEU A 848 -23.49 -1.48 -7.59
CA LEU A 848 -23.26 -0.37 -6.65
C LEU A 848 -22.32 0.71 -7.21
N VAL A 849 -21.63 0.43 -8.32
CA VAL A 849 -20.62 1.27 -8.97
C VAL A 849 -20.64 1.06 -10.50
N GLY A 850 -19.84 1.81 -11.25
CA GLY A 850 -19.64 1.56 -12.69
C GLY A 850 -20.84 1.93 -13.57
N TYR A 851 -21.59 2.99 -13.23
CA TYR A 851 -22.63 3.51 -14.11
C TYR A 851 -22.07 4.07 -15.45
N PRO A 852 -20.87 4.70 -15.56
CA PRO A 852 -20.33 5.11 -16.85
C PRO A 852 -20.05 3.93 -17.79
N GLU A 853 -19.49 2.85 -17.25
CA GLU A 853 -19.28 1.58 -17.94
C GLU A 853 -20.61 0.96 -18.35
N SER A 854 -21.56 0.81 -17.40
CA SER A 854 -22.89 0.26 -17.67
C SER A 854 -23.67 1.03 -18.73
N MET A 855 -23.54 2.36 -18.78
CA MET A 855 -24.20 3.20 -19.77
C MET A 855 -23.54 3.14 -21.15
N THR A 856 -22.24 2.86 -21.23
CA THR A 856 -21.49 2.73 -22.51
C THR A 856 -21.37 1.30 -23.02
N ASP A 857 -21.79 0.30 -22.24
CA ASP A 857 -21.80 -1.12 -22.60
C ASP A 857 -22.85 -1.43 -23.69
N PRO A 858 -22.43 -1.91 -24.89
CA PRO A 858 -23.35 -2.12 -26.01
C PRO A 858 -24.48 -3.12 -25.76
N SER A 859 -24.40 -4.00 -24.74
CA SER A 859 -25.49 -4.91 -24.39
C SER A 859 -26.78 -4.20 -23.95
N TYR A 860 -26.70 -2.94 -23.48
CA TYR A 860 -27.87 -2.15 -23.08
C TYR A 860 -28.50 -1.33 -24.24
N ARG A 861 -28.07 -1.53 -25.50
CA ARG A 861 -28.61 -0.76 -26.64
C ARG A 861 -30.12 -0.96 -26.77
N GLY A 862 -30.87 0.15 -26.71
CA GLY A 862 -32.34 0.15 -26.81
C GLY A 862 -33.08 -0.12 -25.49
N GLN A 863 -32.37 -0.17 -24.36
CA GLN A 863 -32.96 -0.48 -23.06
C GLN A 863 -32.94 0.74 -22.14
N ILE A 864 -33.95 0.88 -21.28
CA ILE A 864 -34.04 1.92 -20.25
C ILE A 864 -33.53 1.32 -18.95
N LEU A 865 -32.43 1.87 -18.42
CA LEU A 865 -31.70 1.30 -17.29
C LEU A 865 -32.13 1.92 -15.95
N VAL A 866 -32.74 1.11 -15.10
CA VAL A 866 -33.16 1.48 -13.75
C VAL A 866 -32.07 1.14 -12.74
N PHE A 867 -31.52 2.14 -12.06
CA PHE A 867 -30.50 1.92 -11.02
C PHE A 867 -31.15 1.71 -9.65
N THR A 868 -30.84 0.59 -8.97
CA THR A 868 -31.34 0.36 -7.59
C THR A 868 -30.57 1.12 -6.52
N GLN A 869 -29.37 1.59 -6.85
CA GLN A 869 -28.51 2.34 -5.92
C GLN A 869 -29.00 3.79 -5.82
N PRO A 870 -29.22 4.35 -4.60
CA PRO A 870 -29.84 5.66 -4.46
C PRO A 870 -28.91 6.85 -4.76
N LEU A 871 -27.60 6.63 -4.96
CA LEU A 871 -26.62 7.68 -5.23
C LEU A 871 -26.03 7.48 -6.63
N ILE A 872 -26.61 8.14 -7.63
CA ILE A 872 -26.15 8.09 -9.03
C ILE A 872 -25.69 9.48 -9.48
N GLY A 873 -24.63 9.53 -10.29
CA GLY A 873 -23.97 10.76 -10.74
C GLY A 873 -22.93 11.35 -9.77
N ASN A 874 -22.85 10.82 -8.54
CA ASN A 874 -21.97 11.28 -7.47
C ASN A 874 -20.46 11.19 -7.80
N TYR A 875 -20.06 10.26 -8.66
CA TYR A 875 -18.68 10.13 -9.14
C TYR A 875 -18.45 10.84 -10.49
N GLY A 876 -19.44 11.58 -11.00
CA GLY A 876 -19.35 12.31 -12.26
C GLY A 876 -19.20 11.39 -13.47
N VAL A 877 -18.60 11.92 -14.54
CA VAL A 877 -18.31 11.22 -15.78
C VAL A 877 -16.83 11.39 -16.10
N PRO A 878 -16.08 10.29 -16.34
CA PRO A 878 -14.64 10.35 -16.56
C PRO A 878 -14.27 10.88 -17.94
N SER A 879 -13.05 11.39 -18.09
CA SER A 879 -12.53 11.77 -19.41
C SER A 879 -12.46 10.60 -20.40
N SER A 880 -12.55 10.89 -21.70
CA SER A 880 -12.34 9.93 -22.81
C SER A 880 -10.86 9.54 -23.03
N ALA A 881 -10.06 9.51 -21.96
CA ALA A 881 -8.66 9.12 -22.01
C ALA A 881 -8.50 7.69 -22.55
N ARG A 882 -7.51 7.52 -23.44
CA ARG A 882 -7.10 6.22 -23.97
C ARG A 882 -5.93 5.64 -23.17
N ASP A 883 -5.81 4.32 -23.19
CA ASP A 883 -4.68 3.58 -22.62
C ASP A 883 -3.55 3.36 -23.66
N GLU A 884 -2.50 2.64 -23.26
CA GLU A 884 -1.33 2.30 -24.06
C GLU A 884 -1.62 1.48 -25.33
N HIS A 885 -2.80 0.84 -25.42
CA HIS A 885 -3.28 0.14 -26.62
C HIS A 885 -4.17 1.02 -27.50
N GLY A 886 -4.45 2.26 -27.09
CA GLY A 886 -5.38 3.16 -27.75
C GLY A 886 -6.85 2.90 -27.40
N LEU A 887 -7.16 2.05 -26.41
CA LEU A 887 -8.53 1.72 -26.02
C LEU A 887 -9.06 2.68 -24.95
N LEU A 888 -10.37 2.92 -24.87
CA LEU A 888 -10.97 3.85 -23.92
C LEU A 888 -10.84 3.35 -22.48
N ARG A 889 -10.11 4.10 -21.64
CA ARG A 889 -9.71 3.65 -20.30
C ARG A 889 -10.91 3.47 -19.36
N TYR A 890 -11.93 4.31 -19.45
CA TYR A 890 -13.04 4.38 -18.49
C TYR A 890 -14.44 4.06 -19.03
N PHE A 891 -14.54 3.71 -20.32
CA PHE A 891 -15.81 3.37 -20.97
C PHE A 891 -15.73 1.97 -21.60
N GLU A 892 -16.87 1.44 -22.03
CA GLU A 892 -16.96 0.18 -22.79
C GLU A 892 -17.31 0.35 -24.27
N SER A 893 -17.75 1.55 -24.66
CA SER A 893 -17.74 2.03 -26.05
C SER A 893 -17.73 3.58 -26.06
N PRO A 894 -17.49 4.24 -27.22
CA PRO A 894 -17.28 5.70 -27.25
C PRO A 894 -18.50 6.59 -26.97
N ASN A 895 -19.70 6.05 -26.77
CA ASN A 895 -20.95 6.81 -26.60
C ASN A 895 -21.90 6.05 -25.65
N ILE A 896 -22.93 6.73 -25.10
CA ILE A 896 -23.99 6.05 -24.34
C ILE A 896 -24.80 5.12 -25.26
N GLN A 897 -25.03 3.89 -24.80
CA GLN A 897 -25.76 2.83 -25.51
C GLN A 897 -27.18 2.69 -24.98
N ALA A 898 -27.39 2.85 -23.67
CA ALA A 898 -28.70 2.87 -23.03
C ALA A 898 -29.64 3.91 -23.69
N ALA A 899 -30.93 3.58 -23.80
CA ALA A 899 -31.94 4.46 -24.39
C ALA A 899 -32.26 5.64 -23.46
N GLY A 900 -32.35 5.38 -22.16
CA GLY A 900 -32.56 6.36 -21.09
C GLY A 900 -32.21 5.75 -19.72
N ILE A 901 -32.20 6.55 -18.66
CA ILE A 901 -31.90 6.09 -17.29
C ILE A 901 -32.93 6.55 -16.26
N VAL A 902 -33.16 5.72 -15.24
CA VAL A 902 -34.07 5.99 -14.11
C VAL A 902 -33.29 5.83 -12.80
N VAL A 903 -33.34 6.84 -11.94
CA VAL A 903 -32.64 6.87 -10.64
C VAL A 903 -33.58 7.30 -9.51
N GLN A 904 -33.27 6.90 -8.27
CA GLN A 904 -34.05 7.37 -7.11
C GLN A 904 -33.73 8.81 -6.75
N ASP A 905 -32.45 9.12 -6.59
CA ASP A 905 -31.94 10.47 -6.38
C ASP A 905 -30.74 10.71 -7.33
N TYR A 906 -30.55 11.96 -7.73
CA TYR A 906 -29.49 12.38 -8.64
C TYR A 906 -28.56 13.38 -7.94
N ALA A 907 -27.29 13.00 -7.80
CA ALA A 907 -26.28 13.86 -7.20
C ALA A 907 -25.97 15.05 -8.12
N LEU A 908 -26.54 16.23 -7.77
CA LEU A 908 -26.37 17.48 -8.51
C LEU A 908 -24.91 17.95 -8.63
N GLN A 909 -24.01 17.45 -7.78
CA GLN A 909 -22.57 17.65 -7.87
C GLN A 909 -21.85 16.31 -7.78
N HIS A 910 -20.70 16.23 -8.47
CA HIS A 910 -19.83 15.07 -8.47
C HIS A 910 -18.53 15.35 -7.72
N SER A 911 -17.96 14.31 -7.11
CA SER A 911 -16.67 14.36 -6.42
C SER A 911 -15.90 13.06 -6.67
N HIS A 912 -15.14 13.02 -7.76
CA HIS A 912 -14.22 11.92 -8.08
C HIS A 912 -13.08 12.44 -8.96
N TRP A 913 -11.86 11.93 -8.73
CA TRP A 913 -10.63 12.49 -9.33
C TRP A 913 -10.51 12.29 -10.85
N THR A 914 -11.27 11.36 -11.44
CA THR A 914 -11.31 11.15 -12.90
C THR A 914 -12.36 12.03 -13.60
N ALA A 915 -13.28 12.65 -12.86
CA ALA A 915 -14.46 13.29 -13.41
C ALA A 915 -14.15 14.61 -14.12
N VAL A 916 -14.77 14.83 -15.28
CA VAL A 916 -14.63 16.06 -16.08
C VAL A 916 -15.95 16.72 -16.45
N GLU A 917 -17.08 15.98 -16.39
CA GLU A 917 -18.43 16.52 -16.54
C GLU A 917 -19.41 15.81 -15.58
N SER A 918 -20.57 16.43 -15.32
CA SER A 918 -21.64 15.78 -14.57
C SER A 918 -22.42 14.80 -15.43
N LEU A 919 -23.07 13.81 -14.79
CA LEU A 919 -23.94 12.86 -15.47
C LEU A 919 -25.10 13.55 -16.22
N ALA A 920 -25.66 14.63 -15.66
CA ALA A 920 -26.66 15.43 -16.35
C ALA A 920 -26.13 16.03 -17.68
N GLN A 921 -24.96 16.65 -17.63
CA GLN A 921 -24.31 17.24 -18.82
C GLN A 921 -24.02 16.16 -19.87
N TRP A 922 -23.50 15.00 -19.46
CA TRP A 922 -23.23 13.89 -20.36
C TRP A 922 -24.50 13.35 -21.02
N CYS A 923 -25.55 13.07 -20.24
CA CYS A 923 -26.85 12.64 -20.76
C CYS A 923 -27.45 13.66 -21.74
N ALA A 924 -27.39 14.95 -21.44
CA ALA A 924 -27.89 16.00 -22.33
C ALA A 924 -27.05 16.15 -23.61
N ARG A 925 -25.72 16.02 -23.50
CA ARG A 925 -24.73 16.03 -24.60
C ARG A 925 -24.88 14.84 -25.56
N GLU A 926 -25.24 13.67 -25.04
CA GLU A 926 -25.43 12.43 -25.80
C GLU A 926 -26.88 12.24 -26.27
N GLY A 927 -27.82 13.14 -25.93
CA GLY A 927 -29.24 13.01 -26.26
C GLY A 927 -29.90 11.81 -25.57
N VAL A 928 -29.68 11.65 -24.27
CA VAL A 928 -30.19 10.55 -23.44
C VAL A 928 -31.13 11.12 -22.36
N PRO A 929 -32.43 10.77 -22.37
CA PRO A 929 -33.36 11.13 -21.30
C PRO A 929 -33.01 10.46 -19.97
N ALA A 930 -33.11 11.21 -18.89
CA ALA A 930 -32.76 10.76 -17.55
C ALA A 930 -33.75 11.32 -16.53
N ILE A 931 -34.35 10.47 -15.70
CA ILE A 931 -35.40 10.83 -14.72
C ILE A 931 -34.99 10.47 -13.29
N SER A 932 -35.19 11.41 -12.36
CA SER A 932 -34.89 11.31 -10.93
C SER A 932 -36.12 11.63 -10.06
N GLY A 933 -36.06 11.29 -8.77
CA GLY A 933 -37.18 11.44 -7.83
C GLY A 933 -38.21 10.30 -7.91
N VAL A 934 -37.82 9.15 -8.45
CA VAL A 934 -38.69 8.00 -8.75
C VAL A 934 -38.38 6.83 -7.81
N ASP A 935 -39.40 6.12 -7.32
CA ASP A 935 -39.16 4.92 -6.51
C ASP A 935 -38.66 3.74 -7.38
N THR A 936 -37.34 3.63 -7.52
CA THR A 936 -36.71 2.52 -8.25
C THR A 936 -36.87 1.18 -7.54
N ARG A 937 -37.18 1.13 -6.24
CA ARG A 937 -37.52 -0.15 -5.58
C ARG A 937 -38.89 -0.63 -6.03
N ALA A 938 -39.89 0.25 -6.10
CA ALA A 938 -41.21 -0.09 -6.62
C ALA A 938 -41.16 -0.57 -8.08
N ILE A 939 -40.36 0.09 -8.93
CA ILE A 939 -40.10 -0.37 -10.31
C ILE A 939 -39.46 -1.76 -10.32
N VAL A 940 -38.42 -1.99 -9.51
CA VAL A 940 -37.69 -3.27 -9.52
C VAL A 940 -38.50 -4.42 -8.92
N THR A 941 -39.40 -4.16 -7.97
CA THR A 941 -40.40 -5.16 -7.54
C THR A 941 -41.30 -5.53 -8.72
N TYR A 942 -41.87 -4.57 -9.44
CA TYR A 942 -42.72 -4.82 -10.61
C TYR A 942 -41.98 -5.61 -11.71
N LEU A 943 -40.75 -5.21 -12.07
CA LEU A 943 -39.92 -5.89 -13.08
C LEU A 943 -39.42 -7.28 -12.63
N ARG A 944 -39.46 -7.60 -11.33
CA ARG A 944 -39.19 -8.96 -10.81
C ARG A 944 -40.43 -9.84 -10.83
N GLU A 945 -41.61 -9.28 -10.57
CA GLU A 945 -42.87 -10.03 -10.57
C GLU A 945 -43.33 -10.33 -12.01
N GLN A 946 -43.42 -9.29 -12.85
CA GLN A 946 -43.96 -9.34 -14.21
C GLN A 946 -42.88 -9.65 -15.27
N GLY A 947 -41.62 -9.34 -15.00
CA GLY A 947 -40.49 -9.50 -15.91
C GLY A 947 -40.03 -8.19 -16.57
N SER A 948 -39.03 -8.25 -17.45
CA SER A 948 -38.68 -7.07 -18.25
C SER A 948 -39.86 -6.65 -19.13
N SER A 949 -40.07 -5.35 -19.25
CA SER A 949 -41.32 -4.78 -19.77
C SER A 949 -41.00 -3.57 -20.64
N LEU A 950 -41.73 -3.37 -21.75
CA LEU A 950 -41.60 -2.15 -22.54
C LEU A 950 -42.03 -0.94 -21.71
N ALA A 951 -41.28 0.16 -21.80
CA ALA A 951 -41.53 1.39 -21.06
C ALA A 951 -41.22 2.63 -21.90
N ARG A 952 -41.69 3.79 -21.43
CA ARG A 952 -41.47 5.11 -22.02
C ARG A 952 -41.00 6.10 -20.94
N ILE A 953 -40.00 6.92 -21.27
CA ILE A 953 -39.71 8.17 -20.55
C ILE A 953 -40.32 9.31 -21.37
N THR A 954 -41.14 10.14 -20.72
CA THR A 954 -41.72 11.35 -21.33
C THR A 954 -41.31 12.59 -20.53
N ILE A 955 -40.96 13.68 -21.22
CA ILE A 955 -40.40 14.93 -20.65
C ILE A 955 -41.27 16.13 -21.06
N GLY A 956 -41.78 16.89 -20.09
CA GLY A 956 -42.64 18.05 -20.31
C GLY A 956 -44.08 17.86 -19.80
N GLU A 957 -44.98 18.78 -20.16
CA GLU A 957 -46.42 18.68 -19.86
C GLU A 957 -47.33 18.75 -21.11
N GLU A 958 -46.77 18.91 -22.31
CA GLU A 958 -47.54 18.84 -23.55
C GLU A 958 -47.78 17.38 -23.95
N TYR A 959 -49.05 16.99 -23.95
CA TYR A 959 -49.53 15.80 -24.65
C TYR A 959 -49.65 16.16 -26.13
N ASP A 960 -48.57 15.94 -26.89
CA ASP A 960 -48.63 15.98 -28.35
C ASP A 960 -49.08 14.61 -28.87
N ALA A 961 -50.21 14.60 -29.59
CA ALA A 961 -50.79 13.37 -30.15
C ALA A 961 -50.01 12.86 -31.38
N ASP A 962 -49.18 13.71 -32.00
CA ASP A 962 -48.35 13.35 -33.15
C ASP A 962 -46.94 12.84 -32.71
N GLU A 963 -46.52 13.08 -31.45
CA GLU A 963 -45.34 12.44 -30.82
C GLU A 963 -45.65 11.10 -30.13
N ASP A 964 -46.88 10.57 -30.22
CA ASP A 964 -47.29 9.35 -29.50
C ASP A 964 -46.76 8.06 -30.18
N GLU A 965 -45.43 7.96 -30.34
CA GLU A 965 -44.73 6.76 -30.79
C GLU A 965 -45.18 5.55 -29.97
N ALA A 966 -45.67 4.53 -30.66
CA ALA A 966 -45.95 3.23 -30.08
C ALA A 966 -44.66 2.64 -29.48
N TYR A 967 -44.75 2.10 -28.27
CA TYR A 967 -43.63 1.47 -27.54
C TYR A 967 -42.73 0.64 -28.47
N VAL A 968 -41.54 1.16 -28.78
CA VAL A 968 -40.59 0.50 -29.67
C VAL A 968 -40.04 -0.72 -28.94
N ASP A 969 -40.28 -1.89 -29.52
CA ASP A 969 -39.79 -3.16 -29.02
C ASP A 969 -38.34 -3.39 -29.46
N PRO A 970 -37.34 -3.43 -28.55
CA PRO A 970 -35.96 -3.68 -28.93
C PRO A 970 -35.72 -5.13 -29.37
N GLU A 971 -36.57 -6.09 -28.98
CA GLU A 971 -36.43 -7.50 -29.35
C GLU A 971 -36.73 -7.70 -30.83
N ALA A 972 -37.70 -6.96 -31.38
CA ALA A 972 -38.04 -6.94 -32.81
C ALA A 972 -36.96 -6.29 -33.70
N ILE A 973 -35.87 -5.77 -33.11
CA ILE A 973 -34.80 -5.06 -33.82
C ILE A 973 -33.53 -5.91 -33.81
N HIS A 974 -32.84 -5.97 -34.96
CA HIS A 974 -31.51 -6.58 -35.04
C HIS A 974 -30.44 -5.65 -34.43
N LEU A 975 -30.42 -5.56 -33.09
CA LEU A 975 -29.59 -4.62 -32.33
C LEU A 975 -28.07 -4.85 -32.54
N VAL A 976 -27.62 -6.11 -32.65
CA VAL A 976 -26.24 -6.45 -33.01
C VAL A 976 -25.77 -5.72 -34.29
N ARG A 977 -26.58 -5.72 -35.36
CA ARG A 977 -26.26 -5.01 -36.61
C ARG A 977 -26.11 -3.49 -36.44
N ARG A 978 -26.76 -2.91 -35.42
CA ARG A 978 -26.60 -1.48 -35.06
C ARG A 978 -25.25 -1.23 -34.36
N VAL A 979 -24.86 -2.04 -33.37
CA VAL A 979 -23.65 -1.81 -32.54
C VAL A 979 -22.34 -2.41 -33.08
N SER A 980 -22.42 -3.37 -34.01
CA SER A 980 -21.26 -3.99 -34.67
C SER A 980 -20.53 -3.02 -35.60
N THR A 981 -19.20 -3.10 -35.69
CA THR A 981 -18.38 -2.36 -36.67
C THR A 981 -18.85 -2.56 -38.10
N LYS A 982 -18.78 -1.51 -38.93
CA LYS A 982 -19.19 -1.57 -40.35
C LYS A 982 -18.05 -1.98 -41.30
N ALA A 983 -16.82 -1.97 -40.80
CA ALA A 983 -15.62 -2.47 -41.49
C ALA A 983 -14.63 -3.04 -40.46
N PRO A 984 -13.71 -3.93 -40.85
CA PRO A 984 -12.73 -4.47 -39.91
C PRO A 984 -11.79 -3.39 -39.34
N PHE A 985 -11.38 -3.59 -38.08
CA PHE A 985 -10.41 -2.72 -37.39
C PHE A 985 -9.40 -3.57 -36.60
N HIS A 986 -8.23 -3.01 -36.31
CA HIS A 986 -7.11 -3.74 -35.71
C HIS A 986 -6.59 -3.03 -34.44
N VAL A 987 -6.37 -3.81 -33.38
CA VAL A 987 -5.77 -3.37 -32.13
C VAL A 987 -4.52 -4.21 -31.87
N ASN A 988 -3.35 -3.57 -31.95
CA ASN A 988 -2.06 -4.24 -31.88
C ASN A 988 -1.60 -4.47 -30.42
N SER A 989 -1.03 -5.64 -30.15
CA SER A 989 -0.27 -5.89 -28.91
C SER A 989 1.22 -5.72 -29.13
N SER A 990 1.91 -5.13 -28.15
CA SER A 990 3.37 -5.06 -28.06
C SER A 990 3.99 -6.20 -27.25
N LEU A 991 3.16 -7.03 -26.60
CA LEU A 991 3.57 -8.00 -25.57
C LEU A 991 3.74 -9.44 -26.11
N GLY A 992 3.29 -9.71 -27.33
CA GLY A 992 3.34 -11.03 -27.96
C GLY A 992 3.08 -10.94 -29.47
N ASP A 993 3.04 -12.09 -30.12
CA ASP A 993 2.88 -12.20 -31.58
C ASP A 993 1.74 -13.13 -32.00
N MET A 994 0.82 -13.48 -31.08
CA MET A 994 -0.44 -14.15 -31.38
C MET A 994 -1.39 -13.21 -32.12
N HIS A 995 -2.21 -13.74 -33.02
CA HIS A 995 -3.20 -12.98 -33.78
C HIS A 995 -4.60 -13.61 -33.68
N VAL A 996 -5.55 -12.90 -33.08
CA VAL A 996 -6.92 -13.34 -32.86
C VAL A 996 -7.88 -12.58 -33.77
N ALA A 997 -8.79 -13.30 -34.42
CA ALA A 997 -9.95 -12.69 -35.08
C ALA A 997 -11.09 -12.55 -34.08
N LEU A 998 -11.62 -11.34 -33.90
CA LEU A 998 -12.79 -11.09 -33.05
C LEU A 998 -14.02 -10.79 -33.92
N ILE A 999 -15.14 -11.45 -33.64
CA ILE A 999 -16.44 -11.11 -34.21
C ILE A 999 -17.08 -10.07 -33.29
N ASP A 1000 -17.24 -8.84 -33.79
CA ASP A 1000 -17.83 -7.72 -33.04
C ASP A 1000 -19.36 -7.80 -33.10
N CYS A 1001 -19.96 -8.41 -32.09
CA CYS A 1001 -21.41 -8.40 -31.89
C CYS A 1001 -21.92 -7.18 -31.09
N GLY A 1002 -21.05 -6.20 -30.81
CA GLY A 1002 -21.22 -5.20 -29.76
C GLY A 1002 -20.11 -5.26 -28.71
N VAL A 1003 -18.86 -5.48 -29.13
CA VAL A 1003 -17.70 -5.73 -28.27
C VAL A 1003 -17.49 -4.60 -27.26
N LYS A 1004 -17.06 -4.94 -26.04
CA LYS A 1004 -16.60 -3.96 -25.05
C LYS A 1004 -15.11 -3.63 -25.22
N GLU A 1005 -14.75 -2.38 -24.99
CA GLU A 1005 -13.34 -1.93 -24.92
C GLU A 1005 -12.52 -2.79 -23.94
N ASN A 1006 -13.12 -3.30 -22.84
CA ASN A 1006 -12.42 -4.19 -21.91
C ASN A 1006 -12.24 -5.64 -22.39
N ILE A 1007 -13.04 -6.15 -23.36
CA ILE A 1007 -12.75 -7.43 -24.03
C ILE A 1007 -11.48 -7.29 -24.87
N LEU A 1008 -11.39 -6.23 -25.67
CA LEU A 1008 -10.21 -5.93 -26.49
C LEU A 1008 -8.96 -5.80 -25.59
N ARG A 1009 -9.06 -5.01 -24.51
CA ARG A 1009 -7.99 -4.84 -23.51
C ARG A 1009 -7.55 -6.16 -22.88
N SER A 1010 -8.50 -7.05 -22.56
CA SER A 1010 -8.23 -8.34 -21.91
C SER A 1010 -7.47 -9.31 -22.83
N LEU A 1011 -7.58 -9.15 -24.15
CA LEU A 1011 -6.82 -9.91 -25.16
C LEU A 1011 -5.45 -9.29 -25.43
N VAL A 1012 -5.38 -7.97 -25.71
CA VAL A 1012 -4.11 -7.32 -26.10
C VAL A 1012 -3.09 -7.22 -24.96
N SER A 1013 -3.56 -7.11 -23.71
CA SER A 1013 -2.70 -7.16 -22.51
C SER A 1013 -2.09 -8.55 -22.27
N ARG A 1014 -2.59 -9.59 -22.94
CA ARG A 1014 -2.10 -10.98 -22.89
C ARG A 1014 -1.29 -11.38 -24.14
N GLY A 1015 -0.80 -10.41 -24.92
CA GLY A 1015 0.07 -10.65 -26.06
C GLY A 1015 -0.63 -11.05 -27.37
N ALA A 1016 -1.97 -11.08 -27.42
CA ALA A 1016 -2.72 -11.33 -28.65
C ALA A 1016 -3.15 -10.02 -29.32
N SER A 1017 -2.62 -9.74 -30.50
CA SER A 1017 -3.15 -8.67 -31.37
C SER A 1017 -4.51 -9.08 -31.92
N VAL A 1018 -5.45 -8.15 -32.02
CA VAL A 1018 -6.85 -8.45 -32.37
C VAL A 1018 -7.24 -7.74 -33.66
N THR A 1019 -7.71 -8.50 -34.66
CA THR A 1019 -8.46 -7.94 -35.79
C THR A 1019 -9.95 -8.20 -35.57
N ALA A 1020 -10.72 -7.15 -35.35
CA ALA A 1020 -12.16 -7.21 -35.12
C ALA A 1020 -12.93 -7.04 -36.44
N PHE A 1021 -13.92 -7.89 -36.67
CA PHE A 1021 -14.73 -7.99 -37.89
C PHE A 1021 -16.21 -7.69 -37.61
N PRO A 1022 -16.98 -7.22 -38.61
CA PRO A 1022 -18.44 -7.16 -38.54
C PRO A 1022 -19.07 -8.49 -38.12
N PHE A 1023 -20.21 -8.44 -37.43
CA PHE A 1023 -20.89 -9.62 -36.87
C PHE A 1023 -21.27 -10.69 -37.92
N ASP A 1024 -21.57 -10.25 -39.15
CA ASP A 1024 -21.98 -11.05 -40.31
C ASP A 1024 -20.81 -11.49 -41.20
N TYR A 1025 -19.57 -11.13 -40.84
CA TYR A 1025 -18.39 -11.47 -41.62
C TYR A 1025 -18.19 -12.99 -41.70
N PRO A 1026 -17.88 -13.56 -42.89
CA PRO A 1026 -17.82 -15.01 -43.10
C PRO A 1026 -16.51 -15.62 -42.55
N ILE A 1027 -16.36 -15.60 -41.22
CA ILE A 1027 -15.10 -15.87 -40.51
C ILE A 1027 -14.48 -17.23 -40.88
N HIS A 1028 -15.30 -18.25 -41.15
CA HIS A 1028 -14.88 -19.58 -41.59
C HIS A 1028 -13.97 -19.56 -42.84
N LYS A 1029 -14.07 -18.53 -43.70
CA LYS A 1029 -13.24 -18.39 -44.90
C LYS A 1029 -11.84 -17.85 -44.61
N VAL A 1030 -11.65 -17.11 -43.51
CA VAL A 1030 -10.38 -16.41 -43.18
C VAL A 1030 -9.73 -16.89 -41.88
N ALA A 1031 -10.41 -17.67 -41.04
CA ALA A 1031 -9.91 -18.10 -39.73
C ALA A 1031 -8.55 -18.84 -39.78
N HIS A 1032 -8.19 -19.38 -40.94
CA HIS A 1032 -6.88 -20.01 -41.19
C HIS A 1032 -5.70 -19.03 -41.30
N HIS A 1033 -5.94 -17.71 -41.16
CA HIS A 1033 -4.94 -16.65 -40.99
C HIS A 1033 -4.80 -16.19 -39.52
N PHE A 1034 -5.42 -16.89 -38.57
CA PHE A 1034 -5.50 -16.51 -37.17
C PHE A 1034 -5.21 -17.70 -36.24
N ASP A 1035 -4.65 -17.40 -35.08
CA ASP A 1035 -4.30 -18.37 -34.04
C ASP A 1035 -5.51 -18.68 -33.13
N GLY A 1036 -6.54 -17.83 -33.14
CA GLY A 1036 -7.77 -17.98 -32.36
C GLY A 1036 -8.94 -17.18 -32.94
N VAL A 1037 -10.17 -17.59 -32.63
CA VAL A 1037 -11.40 -16.83 -32.91
C VAL A 1037 -12.13 -16.49 -31.61
N PHE A 1038 -12.57 -15.24 -31.49
CA PHE A 1038 -13.30 -14.73 -30.32
C PHE A 1038 -14.66 -14.17 -30.75
N ILE A 1039 -15.72 -14.38 -29.96
CA ILE A 1039 -17.04 -13.78 -30.20
C ILE A 1039 -17.44 -12.93 -28.99
N SER A 1040 -17.71 -11.65 -29.22
CA SER A 1040 -17.97 -10.71 -28.14
C SER A 1040 -19.38 -10.84 -27.54
N ASN A 1041 -19.61 -10.07 -26.47
CA ASN A 1041 -20.95 -9.69 -26.04
C ASN A 1041 -21.72 -8.92 -27.13
N GLY A 1042 -23.03 -8.74 -26.92
CA GLY A 1042 -23.91 -8.02 -27.82
C GLY A 1042 -25.35 -7.94 -27.29
N PRO A 1043 -26.16 -6.96 -27.76
CA PRO A 1043 -27.56 -6.75 -27.37
C PRO A 1043 -28.58 -7.53 -28.21
N GLY A 1044 -29.76 -7.75 -27.64
CA GLY A 1044 -30.96 -8.23 -28.35
C GLY A 1044 -31.03 -9.74 -28.53
N ASP A 1045 -31.92 -10.19 -29.42
CA ASP A 1045 -32.18 -11.60 -29.67
C ASP A 1045 -31.03 -12.26 -30.48
N PRO A 1046 -30.44 -13.38 -30.00
CA PRO A 1046 -29.37 -14.07 -30.71
C PRO A 1046 -29.83 -14.73 -32.03
N THR A 1047 -31.11 -15.06 -32.18
CA THR A 1047 -31.65 -15.72 -33.39
C THR A 1047 -31.59 -14.82 -34.63
N HIS A 1048 -31.54 -13.49 -34.45
CA HIS A 1048 -31.33 -12.55 -35.55
C HIS A 1048 -29.95 -12.69 -36.24
N CYS A 1049 -28.94 -13.24 -35.56
CA CYS A 1049 -27.56 -13.32 -36.08
C CYS A 1049 -27.31 -14.57 -36.94
N THR A 1050 -28.25 -14.94 -37.82
CA THR A 1050 -28.24 -16.21 -38.59
C THR A 1050 -26.96 -16.39 -39.45
N ALA A 1051 -26.44 -15.32 -40.04
CA ALA A 1051 -25.19 -15.33 -40.80
C ALA A 1051 -23.95 -15.65 -39.94
N THR A 1052 -23.93 -15.16 -38.69
CA THR A 1052 -22.91 -15.47 -37.69
C THR A 1052 -23.01 -16.93 -37.26
N VAL A 1053 -24.22 -17.40 -36.96
CA VAL A 1053 -24.50 -18.80 -36.57
C VAL A 1053 -24.08 -19.79 -37.66
N TYR A 1054 -24.41 -19.52 -38.93
CA TYR A 1054 -23.94 -20.30 -40.08
C TYR A 1054 -22.41 -20.31 -40.16
N SER A 1055 -21.77 -19.15 -40.01
CA SER A 1055 -20.32 -19.01 -40.12
C SER A 1055 -19.57 -19.68 -38.97
N LEU A 1056 -20.11 -19.66 -37.75
CA LEU A 1056 -19.56 -20.39 -36.59
C LEU A 1056 -19.72 -21.90 -36.77
N ARG A 1057 -20.88 -22.37 -37.26
CA ARG A 1057 -21.08 -23.79 -37.60
C ARG A 1057 -20.07 -24.25 -38.63
N LYS A 1058 -19.89 -23.51 -39.74
CA LYS A 1058 -18.88 -23.86 -40.76
C LYS A 1058 -17.44 -23.75 -40.27
N LEU A 1059 -17.13 -22.83 -39.35
CA LEU A 1059 -15.82 -22.80 -38.69
C LEU A 1059 -15.58 -24.06 -37.85
N MET A 1060 -16.57 -24.46 -37.04
CA MET A 1060 -16.48 -25.64 -36.17
C MET A 1060 -16.49 -26.96 -36.95
N GLU A 1061 -17.09 -27.01 -38.14
CA GLU A 1061 -16.99 -28.15 -39.07
C GLU A 1061 -15.60 -28.27 -39.74
N SER A 1062 -14.91 -27.17 -40.00
CA SER A 1062 -13.75 -27.13 -40.94
C SER A 1062 -12.40 -26.77 -40.34
N SER A 1063 -12.32 -26.26 -39.10
CA SER A 1063 -11.06 -25.91 -38.44
C SER A 1063 -10.93 -26.50 -37.03
N GLN A 1064 -9.70 -26.52 -36.51
CA GLN A 1064 -9.39 -26.81 -35.10
C GLN A 1064 -8.89 -25.58 -34.32
N THR A 1065 -9.03 -24.38 -34.90
CA THR A 1065 -8.75 -23.10 -34.25
C THR A 1065 -9.51 -22.99 -32.91
N PRO A 1066 -8.87 -22.59 -31.80
CA PRO A 1066 -9.54 -22.31 -30.52
C PRO A 1066 -10.61 -21.23 -30.65
N ILE A 1067 -11.72 -21.40 -29.92
CA ILE A 1067 -12.86 -20.46 -29.94
C ILE A 1067 -13.33 -20.13 -28.53
N MET A 1068 -13.49 -18.84 -28.22
CA MET A 1068 -14.16 -18.37 -26.99
C MET A 1068 -15.30 -17.40 -27.30
N GLY A 1069 -16.44 -17.58 -26.63
CA GLY A 1069 -17.59 -16.68 -26.71
C GLY A 1069 -18.00 -16.10 -25.35
N ILE A 1070 -18.29 -14.79 -25.30
CA ILE A 1070 -18.83 -14.11 -24.11
C ILE A 1070 -20.26 -13.62 -24.39
N CYS A 1071 -21.19 -13.86 -23.47
CA CYS A 1071 -22.58 -13.37 -23.51
C CYS A 1071 -23.31 -13.72 -24.81
N MET A 1072 -23.41 -12.79 -25.77
CA MET A 1072 -23.94 -13.07 -27.12
C MET A 1072 -23.11 -14.16 -27.81
N GLY A 1073 -21.78 -14.11 -27.71
CA GLY A 1073 -20.90 -15.14 -28.26
C GLY A 1073 -21.12 -16.54 -27.67
N HIS A 1074 -21.60 -16.66 -26.44
CA HIS A 1074 -22.01 -17.93 -25.85
C HIS A 1074 -23.29 -18.45 -26.51
N GLN A 1075 -24.31 -17.59 -26.67
CA GLN A 1075 -25.59 -17.92 -27.29
C GLN A 1075 -25.43 -18.29 -28.77
N LEU A 1076 -24.58 -17.57 -29.51
CA LEU A 1076 -24.33 -17.84 -30.93
C LEU A 1076 -23.55 -19.16 -31.16
N LEU A 1077 -22.69 -19.56 -30.22
CA LEU A 1077 -22.07 -20.89 -30.26
C LEU A 1077 -23.10 -22.01 -30.02
N ALA A 1078 -24.01 -21.82 -29.06
CA ALA A 1078 -25.09 -22.78 -28.79
C ALA A 1078 -26.02 -22.97 -30.01
N LEU A 1079 -26.48 -21.88 -30.62
CA LEU A 1079 -27.27 -21.92 -31.86
C LEU A 1079 -26.47 -22.54 -33.03
N ALA A 1080 -25.15 -22.32 -33.08
CA ALA A 1080 -24.29 -22.90 -34.11
C ALA A 1080 -24.19 -24.42 -33.98
N VAL A 1081 -24.24 -25.01 -32.78
CA VAL A 1081 -24.29 -26.47 -32.59
C VAL A 1081 -25.70 -27.06 -32.57
N GLY A 1082 -26.73 -26.22 -32.63
CA GLY A 1082 -28.14 -26.66 -32.78
C GLY A 1082 -28.95 -26.67 -31.48
N ALA A 1083 -28.38 -26.23 -30.36
CA ALA A 1083 -29.12 -25.96 -29.14
C ALA A 1083 -30.01 -24.72 -29.29
N LYS A 1084 -30.93 -24.51 -28.33
CA LYS A 1084 -31.88 -23.39 -28.31
C LYS A 1084 -31.50 -22.32 -27.28
N THR A 1085 -32.07 -21.14 -27.45
CA THR A 1085 -31.97 -20.01 -26.52
C THR A 1085 -33.33 -19.64 -25.96
N LEU A 1086 -33.37 -19.26 -24.69
CA LEU A 1086 -34.56 -18.87 -23.93
C LEU A 1086 -34.46 -17.38 -23.58
N LYS A 1087 -35.56 -16.61 -23.71
CA LYS A 1087 -35.65 -15.29 -23.07
C LYS A 1087 -35.75 -15.48 -21.56
N LEU A 1088 -34.92 -14.80 -20.77
CA LEU A 1088 -34.99 -14.85 -19.32
C LEU A 1088 -36.17 -14.02 -18.80
N LYS A 1089 -36.87 -14.52 -17.78
CA LYS A 1089 -38.00 -13.80 -17.16
C LYS A 1089 -37.55 -12.48 -16.51
N TYR A 1090 -36.39 -12.47 -15.86
CA TYR A 1090 -35.97 -11.35 -15.02
C TYR A 1090 -35.10 -10.36 -15.80
N GLY A 1091 -35.51 -9.09 -15.87
CA GLY A 1091 -34.70 -7.98 -16.39
C GLY A 1091 -33.55 -7.54 -15.47
N ASN A 1092 -32.93 -8.47 -14.74
CA ASN A 1092 -31.91 -8.22 -13.73
C ASN A 1092 -30.51 -8.16 -14.37
N ARG A 1093 -29.76 -7.09 -14.10
CA ARG A 1093 -28.45 -6.81 -14.71
C ARG A 1093 -27.42 -6.55 -13.62
N ALA A 1094 -26.92 -7.64 -13.03
CA ALA A 1094 -26.34 -7.65 -11.70
C ALA A 1094 -24.83 -7.89 -11.69
N HIS A 1095 -24.17 -7.31 -10.69
CA HIS A 1095 -22.83 -7.71 -10.26
C HIS A 1095 -22.95 -8.60 -9.02
N ASN A 1096 -21.96 -9.48 -8.84
CA ASN A 1096 -21.87 -10.48 -7.77
C ASN A 1096 -22.89 -11.64 -7.88
N ILE A 1097 -23.14 -12.15 -9.08
CA ILE A 1097 -23.97 -13.34 -9.27
C ILE A 1097 -23.11 -14.63 -9.17
N PRO A 1098 -23.49 -15.60 -8.31
CA PRO A 1098 -22.77 -16.86 -8.17
C PRO A 1098 -23.00 -17.81 -9.36
N ALA A 1099 -21.92 -18.15 -10.07
CA ALA A 1099 -21.90 -19.18 -11.12
C ALA A 1099 -21.01 -20.35 -10.67
N LEU A 1100 -21.54 -21.58 -10.67
CA LEU A 1100 -20.81 -22.78 -10.29
C LEU A 1100 -20.09 -23.38 -11.50
N ASP A 1101 -18.76 -23.50 -11.44
CA ASP A 1101 -17.95 -24.27 -12.38
C ASP A 1101 -18.20 -25.78 -12.15
N LEU A 1102 -18.90 -26.42 -13.08
CA LEU A 1102 -19.23 -27.84 -13.01
C LEU A 1102 -18.02 -28.76 -13.24
N THR A 1103 -16.89 -28.22 -13.73
CA THR A 1103 -15.64 -28.96 -13.97
C THR A 1103 -14.67 -28.92 -12.79
N THR A 1104 -14.79 -27.94 -11.89
CA THR A 1104 -13.93 -27.83 -10.69
C THR A 1104 -14.68 -27.79 -9.35
N GLY A 1105 -16.01 -27.67 -9.36
CA GLY A 1105 -16.84 -27.52 -8.17
C GLY A 1105 -16.73 -26.15 -7.48
N LYS A 1106 -16.06 -25.17 -8.12
CA LYS A 1106 -15.85 -23.83 -7.56
C LYS A 1106 -17.00 -22.90 -7.93
N CYS A 1107 -17.53 -22.17 -6.95
CA CYS A 1107 -18.40 -21.04 -7.23
C CYS A 1107 -17.56 -19.78 -7.52
N HIS A 1108 -17.79 -19.16 -8.67
CA HIS A 1108 -17.23 -17.87 -9.05
C HIS A 1108 -18.27 -16.76 -8.89
N ILE A 1109 -17.82 -15.58 -8.50
CA ILE A 1109 -18.66 -14.39 -8.36
C ILE A 1109 -18.53 -13.58 -9.66
N THR A 1110 -19.64 -13.28 -10.32
CA THR A 1110 -19.65 -12.81 -11.74
C THR A 1110 -20.49 -11.53 -11.96
N SER A 1111 -20.30 -10.88 -13.11
CA SER A 1111 -21.19 -9.83 -13.63
C SER A 1111 -22.01 -10.34 -14.80
N GLN A 1112 -23.29 -9.99 -14.85
CA GLN A 1112 -24.25 -10.46 -15.85
C GLN A 1112 -25.06 -9.30 -16.42
N ASN A 1113 -25.08 -9.16 -17.76
CA ASN A 1113 -25.88 -8.14 -18.43
C ASN A 1113 -26.81 -8.68 -19.53
N HIS A 1114 -26.94 -10.00 -19.66
CA HIS A 1114 -27.72 -10.66 -20.71
C HIS A 1114 -29.23 -10.64 -20.43
N GLY A 1115 -30.04 -10.90 -21.47
CA GLY A 1115 -31.50 -11.06 -21.38
C GLY A 1115 -32.00 -12.43 -21.85
N TYR A 1116 -31.09 -13.32 -22.24
CA TYR A 1116 -31.33 -14.66 -22.76
C TYR A 1116 -30.31 -15.62 -22.15
N ALA A 1117 -30.64 -16.91 -22.10
CA ALA A 1117 -29.76 -18.01 -21.70
C ALA A 1117 -29.92 -19.20 -22.66
N VAL A 1118 -29.01 -20.18 -22.57
CA VAL A 1118 -29.06 -21.41 -23.40
C VAL A 1118 -29.90 -22.49 -22.72
N ASP A 1119 -30.73 -23.19 -23.50
CA ASP A 1119 -31.43 -24.39 -23.07
C ASP A 1119 -30.47 -25.59 -23.09
N ALA A 1120 -29.83 -25.84 -21.94
CA ALA A 1120 -28.86 -26.94 -21.78
C ALA A 1120 -29.45 -28.32 -22.12
N THR A 1121 -30.77 -28.51 -22.04
CA THR A 1121 -31.42 -29.79 -22.39
C THR A 1121 -31.41 -30.08 -23.89
N THR A 1122 -31.02 -29.10 -24.70
CA THR A 1122 -30.92 -29.19 -26.17
C THR A 1122 -29.48 -29.25 -26.70
N LEU A 1123 -28.49 -29.39 -25.82
CA LEU A 1123 -27.08 -29.55 -26.22
C LEU A 1123 -26.83 -30.94 -26.84
N PRO A 1124 -26.05 -31.04 -27.93
CA PRO A 1124 -25.59 -32.32 -28.45
C PRO A 1124 -24.47 -32.95 -27.60
N GLU A 1125 -24.30 -34.28 -27.71
CA GLU A 1125 -23.42 -35.10 -26.84
C GLU A 1125 -21.93 -34.74 -26.87
N ASP A 1126 -21.47 -33.97 -27.87
CA ASP A 1126 -20.10 -33.48 -27.94
C ASP A 1126 -19.83 -32.24 -27.06
N TRP A 1127 -20.86 -31.71 -26.40
CA TRP A 1127 -20.81 -30.56 -25.48
C TRP A 1127 -21.33 -30.93 -24.09
N ARG A 1128 -21.01 -30.05 -23.13
CA ARG A 1128 -21.60 -30.05 -21.80
C ARG A 1128 -21.65 -28.63 -21.24
N GLU A 1129 -22.45 -28.44 -20.21
CA GLU A 1129 -22.42 -27.25 -19.38
C GLU A 1129 -21.04 -27.09 -18.72
N TYR A 1130 -20.55 -25.85 -18.66
CA TYR A 1130 -19.34 -25.47 -17.95
C TYR A 1130 -19.68 -24.70 -16.66
N PHE A 1131 -20.61 -23.76 -16.74
CA PHE A 1131 -21.09 -23.01 -15.59
C PHE A 1131 -22.62 -23.04 -15.48
N THR A 1132 -23.15 -22.97 -14.26
CA THR A 1132 -24.60 -22.85 -13.98
C THR A 1132 -24.85 -21.77 -12.93
N ASN A 1133 -25.89 -20.95 -13.11
CA ASN A 1133 -26.27 -19.87 -12.19
C ASN A 1133 -26.90 -20.45 -10.92
N LEU A 1134 -26.34 -20.16 -9.73
CA LEU A 1134 -26.89 -20.73 -8.49
C LEU A 1134 -28.20 -20.06 -8.03
N ASN A 1135 -28.59 -18.91 -8.59
CA ASN A 1135 -29.82 -18.21 -8.21
C ASN A 1135 -31.06 -18.75 -8.94
N ASP A 1136 -30.95 -19.06 -10.24
CA ASP A 1136 -32.09 -19.44 -11.08
C ASP A 1136 -31.86 -20.69 -11.96
N GLN A 1137 -30.70 -21.35 -11.83
CA GLN A 1137 -30.30 -22.54 -12.57
C GLN A 1137 -30.20 -22.35 -14.10
N SER A 1138 -30.09 -21.10 -14.58
CA SER A 1138 -29.75 -20.82 -15.98
C SER A 1138 -28.33 -21.31 -16.33
N ASN A 1139 -28.14 -21.72 -17.59
CA ASN A 1139 -26.82 -22.11 -18.07
C ASN A 1139 -25.93 -20.87 -18.26
N GLU A 1140 -24.76 -20.89 -17.62
CA GLU A 1140 -23.82 -19.76 -17.55
C GLU A 1140 -22.56 -19.96 -18.41
N GLY A 1141 -22.45 -21.09 -19.10
CA GLY A 1141 -21.30 -21.40 -19.95
C GLY A 1141 -21.34 -22.81 -20.52
N LEU A 1142 -20.66 -22.99 -21.65
CA LEU A 1142 -20.53 -24.28 -22.34
C LEU A 1142 -19.06 -24.65 -22.51
N ILE A 1143 -18.78 -25.95 -22.61
CA ILE A 1143 -17.46 -26.47 -23.00
C ILE A 1143 -17.62 -27.70 -23.88
N HIS A 1144 -16.84 -27.75 -24.97
CA HIS A 1144 -16.79 -28.90 -25.87
C HIS A 1144 -15.98 -30.02 -25.20
N ASN A 1145 -16.45 -31.27 -25.32
CA ASN A 1145 -15.89 -32.42 -24.60
C ASN A 1145 -14.42 -32.77 -24.99
N SER A 1146 -13.92 -32.33 -26.14
CA SER A 1146 -12.59 -32.71 -26.67
C SER A 1146 -11.80 -31.60 -27.39
N ARG A 1147 -12.42 -30.48 -27.77
CA ARG A 1147 -11.79 -29.40 -28.56
C ARG A 1147 -11.60 -28.13 -27.72
N PRO A 1148 -10.66 -27.23 -28.09
CA PRO A 1148 -10.39 -25.99 -27.37
C PRO A 1148 -11.47 -24.92 -27.62
N ILE A 1149 -12.73 -25.25 -27.31
CA ILE A 1149 -13.89 -24.39 -27.49
C ILE A 1149 -14.70 -24.33 -26.20
N PHE A 1150 -14.90 -23.13 -25.66
CA PHE A 1150 -15.71 -22.89 -24.47
C PHE A 1150 -16.34 -21.50 -24.49
N SER A 1151 -17.29 -21.23 -23.61
CA SER A 1151 -17.99 -19.94 -23.54
C SER A 1151 -18.51 -19.63 -22.14
N ALA A 1152 -18.77 -18.35 -21.89
CA ALA A 1152 -19.41 -17.84 -20.67
C ALA A 1152 -20.58 -16.90 -21.02
N GLN A 1153 -21.70 -17.03 -20.33
CA GLN A 1153 -22.91 -16.20 -20.50
C GLN A 1153 -22.83 -14.92 -19.66
N PHE A 1154 -22.11 -14.97 -18.55
CA PHE A 1154 -21.62 -13.82 -17.77
C PHE A 1154 -20.43 -13.12 -18.44
N HIS A 1155 -19.87 -12.11 -17.76
CA HIS A 1155 -18.80 -11.23 -18.25
C HIS A 1155 -17.48 -11.39 -17.47
N PRO A 1156 -16.54 -12.23 -17.94
CA PRO A 1156 -15.19 -12.33 -17.40
C PRO A 1156 -14.38 -11.03 -17.49
N GLU A 1157 -14.79 -10.09 -18.35
CA GLU A 1157 -14.17 -8.77 -18.56
C GLU A 1157 -14.66 -7.68 -17.60
N ALA A 1158 -15.44 -8.02 -16.56
CA ALA A 1158 -16.23 -7.07 -15.78
C ALA A 1158 -15.45 -5.82 -15.31
N LYS A 1159 -16.06 -4.65 -15.52
CA LYS A 1159 -15.50 -3.34 -15.15
C LYS A 1159 -16.47 -2.65 -14.19
N GLY A 1160 -15.99 -2.40 -12.97
CA GLY A 1160 -16.86 -2.12 -11.82
C GLY A 1160 -17.54 -3.36 -11.21
N GLY A 1161 -17.16 -4.56 -11.64
CA GLY A 1161 -17.64 -5.86 -11.12
C GLY A 1161 -16.51 -6.77 -10.63
N PRO A 1162 -16.83 -7.98 -10.15
CA PRO A 1162 -15.86 -8.99 -9.71
C PRO A 1162 -14.95 -9.45 -10.85
N LEU A 1163 -13.67 -9.71 -10.54
CA LEU A 1163 -12.63 -10.11 -11.51
C LEU A 1163 -12.28 -11.60 -11.43
N ASP A 1164 -12.96 -12.34 -10.56
CA ASP A 1164 -12.74 -13.74 -10.15
C ASP A 1164 -12.82 -14.77 -11.28
N SER A 1165 -13.25 -14.35 -12.48
CA SER A 1165 -13.37 -15.18 -13.69
C SER A 1165 -12.47 -14.71 -14.85
N ALA A 1166 -11.67 -13.65 -14.67
CA ALA A 1166 -10.76 -13.12 -15.70
C ALA A 1166 -9.75 -14.17 -16.21
N TYR A 1167 -9.47 -15.21 -15.42
CA TYR A 1167 -8.64 -16.37 -15.80
C TYR A 1167 -9.14 -17.11 -17.05
N LEU A 1168 -10.41 -16.92 -17.44
CA LEU A 1168 -10.95 -17.49 -18.68
C LEU A 1168 -10.29 -16.90 -19.92
N PHE A 1169 -9.83 -15.64 -19.88
CA PHE A 1169 -8.99 -15.09 -20.94
C PHE A 1169 -7.61 -15.75 -20.97
N ASP A 1170 -6.99 -16.02 -19.82
CA ASP A 1170 -5.72 -16.74 -19.74
C ASP A 1170 -5.84 -18.17 -20.31
N LYS A 1171 -6.90 -18.90 -19.93
CA LYS A 1171 -7.23 -20.23 -20.46
C LYS A 1171 -7.45 -20.23 -21.98
N TYR A 1172 -8.05 -19.17 -22.53
CA TYR A 1172 -8.21 -19.01 -23.98
C TYR A 1172 -6.87 -18.72 -24.66
N ILE A 1173 -6.07 -17.79 -24.12
CA ILE A 1173 -4.75 -17.44 -24.67
C ILE A 1173 -3.77 -18.62 -24.61
N GLU A 1174 -3.78 -19.42 -23.54
CA GLU A 1174 -3.08 -20.70 -23.48
C GLU A 1174 -3.49 -21.65 -24.61
N SER A 1175 -4.77 -21.69 -24.96
CA SER A 1175 -5.29 -22.55 -26.02
C SER A 1175 -4.87 -22.04 -27.40
N VAL A 1176 -4.88 -20.72 -27.62
CA VAL A 1176 -4.37 -20.02 -28.81
C VAL A 1176 -2.88 -20.30 -29.01
N GLN A 1177 -2.06 -20.16 -27.96
CA GLN A 1177 -0.63 -20.44 -28.02
C GLN A 1177 -0.37 -21.92 -28.35
N LYS A 1178 -1.04 -22.87 -27.67
CA LYS A 1178 -0.91 -24.32 -27.95
C LYS A 1178 -1.31 -24.68 -29.38
N TYR A 1179 -2.34 -24.03 -29.93
CA TYR A 1179 -2.71 -24.21 -31.34
C TYR A 1179 -1.66 -23.64 -32.29
N LYS A 1180 -1.15 -22.43 -32.02
CA LYS A 1180 -0.09 -21.78 -32.81
C LYS A 1180 1.20 -22.61 -32.82
N ASP A 1181 1.65 -23.06 -31.65
CA ASP A 1181 2.84 -23.92 -31.49
C ASP A 1181 2.67 -25.22 -32.29
N HIS A 1182 1.48 -25.83 -32.24
CA HIS A 1182 1.16 -27.02 -33.03
C HIS A 1182 1.15 -26.73 -34.53
N GLN A 1183 0.58 -25.61 -35.00
CA GLN A 1183 0.63 -25.24 -36.43
C GLN A 1183 2.07 -25.05 -36.91
N ALA A 1184 2.93 -24.41 -36.11
CA ALA A 1184 4.34 -24.19 -36.42
C ALA A 1184 5.15 -25.50 -36.58
N MET A 1185 4.71 -26.62 -35.99
CA MET A 1185 5.34 -27.94 -36.19
C MET A 1185 5.03 -28.55 -37.57
N PHE A 1186 4.00 -28.06 -38.28
CA PHE A 1186 3.56 -28.61 -39.57
C PHE A 1186 3.55 -27.58 -40.71
N SER A 1187 3.83 -26.31 -40.46
CA SER A 1187 3.82 -25.25 -41.48
C SER A 1187 4.59 -24.01 -41.07
N ASP A 1188 5.39 -23.43 -41.98
CA ASP A 1188 6.05 -22.12 -41.84
C ASP A 1188 5.08 -20.91 -41.86
N ARG A 1189 3.79 -21.15 -41.61
CA ARG A 1189 2.73 -20.12 -41.66
C ARG A 1189 2.79 -19.22 -40.42
N ASN A 1190 3.27 -18.01 -40.62
CA ASN A 1190 3.16 -16.96 -39.62
C ASN A 1190 1.83 -16.20 -39.78
N ASN A 1191 0.91 -16.35 -38.82
CA ASN A 1191 -0.38 -15.65 -38.78
C ASN A 1191 -0.30 -14.19 -38.32
N LYS A 1192 0.89 -13.71 -37.91
CA LYS A 1192 1.11 -12.31 -37.53
C LYS A 1192 0.69 -11.37 -38.68
N PRO A 1193 -0.14 -10.35 -38.43
CA PRO A 1193 -0.61 -9.47 -39.49
C PRO A 1193 0.59 -8.72 -40.11
N SER A 1194 0.62 -8.63 -41.44
CA SER A 1194 1.68 -7.91 -42.13
C SER A 1194 1.58 -6.41 -41.83
N PRO A 1195 2.71 -5.66 -41.74
CA PRO A 1195 2.67 -4.22 -41.46
C PRO A 1195 1.75 -3.46 -42.42
N LEU A 1196 1.78 -3.81 -43.71
CA LEU A 1196 0.90 -3.24 -44.74
C LEU A 1196 -0.60 -3.50 -44.45
N LEU A 1197 -0.97 -4.66 -43.92
CA LEU A 1197 -2.35 -4.94 -43.52
C LEU A 1197 -2.75 -4.14 -42.27
N VAL A 1198 -1.85 -3.99 -41.30
CA VAL A 1198 -2.09 -3.18 -40.09
C VAL A 1198 -2.27 -1.70 -40.43
N ASP A 1199 -1.46 -1.16 -41.35
CA ASP A 1199 -1.53 0.25 -41.78
C ASP A 1199 -2.75 0.56 -42.67
N LEU A 1200 -3.36 -0.46 -43.30
CA LEU A 1200 -4.59 -0.33 -44.11
C LEU A 1200 -5.88 -0.42 -43.28
N LEU A 1201 -5.83 -0.93 -42.05
CA LEU A 1201 -7.00 -1.11 -41.18
C LEU A 1201 -7.21 0.08 -40.24
N SER A 1202 -8.47 0.33 -39.87
CA SER A 1202 -8.79 1.28 -38.81
C SER A 1202 -8.21 0.81 -37.47
N LYS A 1203 -7.81 1.75 -36.61
CA LYS A 1203 -7.36 1.47 -35.23
C LYS A 1203 -8.50 1.55 -34.19
N GLU A 1204 -9.69 1.97 -34.64
CA GLU A 1204 -10.91 2.12 -33.83
C GLU A 1204 -12.13 1.58 -34.58
N ARG A 1205 -13.24 1.36 -33.87
CA ARG A 1205 -14.49 0.82 -34.46
C ARG A 1205 -15.04 1.74 -35.55
N VAL A 1206 -15.41 1.19 -36.70
CA VAL A 1206 -15.84 1.96 -37.87
C VAL A 1206 -17.35 2.09 -37.93
N GLY A 1207 -17.86 3.32 -38.01
CA GLY A 1207 -19.24 3.62 -38.42
C GLY A 1207 -20.34 3.26 -37.42
N VAL A 1208 -20.08 3.32 -36.11
CA VAL A 1208 -21.06 3.03 -35.05
C VAL A 1208 -21.36 4.30 -34.24
N HIS A 1209 -22.57 4.85 -34.43
CA HIS A 1209 -23.06 6.03 -33.71
C HIS A 1209 -24.47 5.78 -33.13
N PRO A 1210 -24.84 6.35 -31.97
CA PRO A 1210 -26.15 6.15 -31.34
C PRO A 1210 -27.34 6.88 -32.02
N SER A 1211 -27.50 6.80 -33.34
CA SER A 1211 -28.59 7.47 -34.06
C SER A 1211 -29.99 7.19 -33.46
N LEU A 1212 -30.93 8.10 -33.76
CA LEU A 1212 -32.36 7.91 -33.49
C LEU A 1212 -32.94 6.77 -34.34
N VAL A 1213 -34.19 6.39 -34.06
CA VAL A 1213 -34.86 5.26 -34.70
C VAL A 1213 -35.40 5.68 -36.07
N GLU A 1214 -34.55 5.64 -37.09
CA GLU A 1214 -35.03 5.62 -38.47
C GLU A 1214 -35.79 4.31 -38.72
N PHE A 1215 -37.10 4.43 -38.94
CA PHE A 1215 -37.93 3.38 -39.51
C PHE A 1215 -37.65 3.31 -41.02
N GLU A 1216 -36.82 2.36 -41.45
CA GLU A 1216 -36.77 1.95 -42.86
C GLU A 1216 -38.11 1.28 -43.22
N GLY A 1217 -39.05 2.09 -43.71
CA GLY A 1217 -40.36 1.63 -44.16
C GLY A 1217 -40.26 0.76 -45.42
N HIS A 1218 -40.03 -0.54 -45.24
CA HIS A 1218 -40.16 -1.52 -46.32
C HIS A 1218 -41.63 -1.69 -46.72
N ALA A 1219 -42.06 -0.83 -47.64
CA ALA A 1219 -43.30 -1.00 -48.39
C ALA A 1219 -43.33 -2.37 -49.10
N ALA A 1220 -44.50 -3.00 -49.14
CA ALA A 1220 -44.67 -4.30 -49.73
C ALA A 1220 -44.42 -4.29 -51.26
N GLY A 1221 -43.84 -5.38 -51.77
CA GLY A 1221 -43.89 -5.72 -53.20
C GLY A 1221 -42.65 -5.38 -54.04
N ARG A 1222 -41.58 -6.18 -53.89
CA ARG A 1222 -40.77 -6.64 -55.02
C ARG A 1222 -40.53 -8.15 -54.89
N ILE A 1223 -40.50 -8.84 -56.02
CA ILE A 1223 -40.59 -10.30 -56.13
C ILE A 1223 -39.38 -10.81 -56.93
N GLU A 1224 -38.81 -11.93 -56.46
CA GLU A 1224 -37.90 -12.85 -57.19
C GLU A 1224 -36.49 -12.35 -57.60
N PRO A 1225 -35.55 -13.27 -57.95
CA PRO A 1225 -35.72 -14.73 -58.14
C PRO A 1225 -34.92 -15.65 -57.23
N GLU A 1226 -35.46 -16.86 -57.00
CA GLU A 1226 -34.67 -18.04 -56.63
C GLU A 1226 -33.90 -18.57 -57.86
N VAL A 1227 -32.66 -19.03 -57.68
CA VAL A 1227 -31.97 -19.87 -58.69
C VAL A 1227 -31.17 -20.99 -58.03
N VAL A 1228 -31.81 -22.17 -57.97
CA VAL A 1228 -31.32 -23.51 -58.37
C VAL A 1228 -29.86 -23.90 -58.09
N VAL A 1229 -29.68 -25.07 -57.45
CA VAL A 1229 -28.41 -25.79 -57.28
C VAL A 1229 -27.89 -26.35 -58.62
N GLY A 1230 -26.60 -26.16 -58.92
CA GLY A 1230 -25.92 -26.72 -60.11
C GLY A 1230 -24.52 -27.27 -59.80
N THR A 1231 -24.05 -28.21 -60.62
CA THR A 1231 -22.85 -29.04 -60.36
C THR A 1231 -21.70 -28.82 -61.35
N GLU A 1232 -20.48 -29.01 -60.85
CA GLU A 1232 -19.19 -29.19 -61.58
C GLU A 1232 -18.64 -28.02 -62.44
N GLY A 1233 -17.31 -27.89 -62.43
CA GLY A 1233 -16.57 -26.96 -63.30
C GLY A 1233 -15.32 -26.35 -62.63
N SER A 1234 -14.13 -26.86 -62.97
CA SER A 1234 -12.84 -26.19 -62.68
C SER A 1234 -12.37 -25.36 -63.87
N PRO A 1235 -11.59 -24.29 -63.65
CA PRO A 1235 -10.19 -24.35 -64.10
C PRO A 1235 -9.17 -23.61 -63.19
N LEU A 1236 -7.89 -23.74 -63.54
CA LEU A 1236 -6.70 -23.12 -62.93
C LEU A 1236 -6.25 -21.86 -63.75
N PRO A 1237 -5.02 -21.29 -63.66
CA PRO A 1237 -4.78 -20.15 -62.76
C PRO A 1237 -3.93 -18.97 -63.35
N GLN A 1238 -3.79 -17.87 -62.56
CA GLN A 1238 -2.77 -16.80 -62.68
C GLN A 1238 -2.81 -15.87 -63.94
N PRO A 1239 -2.05 -14.74 -64.02
CA PRO A 1239 -1.11 -14.13 -63.04
C PRO A 1239 -1.43 -12.66 -62.63
N ILE A 1240 -0.50 -12.04 -61.89
CA ILE A 1240 -0.56 -10.69 -61.29
C ILE A 1240 -0.16 -9.58 -62.29
N ALA A 1241 -0.77 -8.39 -62.19
CA ALA A 1241 -0.26 -7.13 -62.75
C ALA A 1241 -0.55 -5.93 -61.81
N ALA A 1242 0.18 -4.82 -61.97
CA ALA A 1242 0.36 -3.81 -60.92
C ALA A 1242 -0.59 -2.59 -60.96
N ALA A 1243 -0.80 -2.02 -59.76
CA ALA A 1243 -0.96 -0.61 -59.40
C ALA A 1243 -1.76 0.38 -60.27
N ALA A 1244 -2.74 1.03 -59.62
CA ALA A 1244 -3.18 2.42 -59.85
C ALA A 1244 -3.59 3.02 -58.50
#